data_AF-A0AAW9SSL4-F1
#
_entry.id   AF-A0AAW9SSL4-F1
#
_cell.length_a   1.000
_cell.length_b   1.000
_cell.length_c   1.000
_cell.angle_alpha   90.00
_cell.angle_beta   90.00
_cell.angle_gamma   90.00
#
_symmetry.space_group_name_H-M   'P 1'
#
loop_
_entity.id
_entity.type
_entity.pdbx_description
1 polymer ?
#
loop_
_entity_poly.entity_id
_entity_poly.type
_entity_poly.pdbx_seq_one_letter_code
_entity_poly.pdbx_strand_id
1 'polypeptide(L)'
;MTGASSVDQGVRVENTVIVEMWLAAAEQDLATRIPGLLESATQAKVEPLFVWSGLSMDEVERIDRFLGTLLAHHLAGGTAADIDAAKSVVDNHPLVTLASLVGRAARVASASEMWLDWPAALQLNPDADTTGALIAHLAATVPTMLANAGLPNDVDSDQADSDELQQAAQVLLLHAGVQLSVMPLIIERCEELAGVAELTNPSANDLVQALSKVHPLLEGLLTEIAEAEDGAYPLALRQLARTAPRQAHKLFKATLGYAIATAADPANWEAREELGQLDAGLPPMLVAAAREELRMRPAGTANRREAVGVVATTGRPQLYFDELTQTVGVQLPTPLDPAGRTWRVTFGGTVATTPVVGLQDSLPRPVVTIDEPVRDVLVEIGDEKHWRVPAISTEDPILIFGADGQSVTDKVSLHSTSATVVYPVDATLVDPVTGAEVPLLSDPRPFNWELWQVAEIDLRDVHAVQVRRSGAAGEVRSASPQRQPRMTMPHARLDGTVSAYGTPVYAGGPVAVFPPTLSGKDESWRAIVTDFGGYGAFTTDSVMVYDLEVPAAGGEVEILTDDDYPWVGEFVVRLVNPRGRSFQKHFAIAEQADLTITYSGGGDGFRIPTIDGLSPADIRVVSGDKPLDAEPAIVRLGADEITGTVELSTDEGAWLQLQVTPGTLQFEVPLADESVARRTTTLVTRPKRVDAFGKIVVNAPGELRHAHVAVSSGERDICRVPIKRFGDTGYAEFGKFADRISLLKALRISLDWTRVTGRKRLSVPLVEASSRDAIRQIAFNDEATDIIEVDVADDVSHLPMTLWLWAAGQPWREPVALEVVEGECELPDELRGLGPFVAQVTLGVEKERHPQWPAAGSTILHHVDDAEAVDLDSEDTNPVARAQELWGKLNQEQLARLWTLLATLRAGRATDMAQANPLLAAPMLGAILRAEPRAGLAALNRSVIALDDQPGMFIASGLVLGDFSATKPVPGRRRVPWLGALAALADLTDESVDRSRQLDYLRTTGGQGLLDIAASGQDTTLESATIDQSSVQITSLPEAQASAILSQVFDSYRMVPGPLTDDDARFTAIYEVVRNRAEIVESGVMTQLAAASRVLFKTVSKASPRLRKAVNVRFHKLDGINADDPSLHWTLVPGTSLLIAVAARVLARTQAENSDASVAAVRELIPMWAQLADLVPTLVMSDILIADALVAHALHGDVTELPWPASESGADVEADADAAADANPEGTADAED
;
A
#
# COMPACT_ATOMS: atom_id res chain seq x y z
N MET A 1 -18.24 14.45 -52.90
CA MET A 1 -18.63 14.95 -51.56
C MET A 1 -19.99 14.35 -51.19
N THR A 2 -20.02 13.06 -50.82
CA THR A 2 -21.22 12.33 -50.32
C THR A 2 -20.78 11.05 -49.57
N GLY A 3 -19.57 11.06 -48.97
CA GLY A 3 -18.99 9.89 -48.29
C GLY A 3 -18.69 10.08 -46.81
N ALA A 4 -18.93 11.28 -46.25
CA ALA A 4 -18.60 11.58 -44.85
C ALA A 4 -19.78 11.38 -43.88
N SER A 5 -21.05 11.42 -44.34
CA SER A 5 -22.19 11.37 -43.41
C SER A 5 -22.65 9.97 -43.01
N SER A 6 -22.33 8.92 -43.77
CA SER A 6 -22.75 7.54 -43.41
C SER A 6 -21.80 6.87 -42.41
N VAL A 7 -20.52 7.27 -42.39
CA VAL A 7 -19.55 6.80 -41.39
C VAL A 7 -19.83 7.46 -40.04
N ASP A 8 -20.11 8.76 -40.04
CA ASP A 8 -20.44 9.54 -38.83
C ASP A 8 -21.81 9.14 -38.23
N GLN A 9 -22.77 8.72 -39.05
CA GLN A 9 -24.02 8.10 -38.58
C GLN A 9 -23.83 6.67 -38.07
N GLY A 10 -22.97 5.86 -38.69
CA GLY A 10 -22.68 4.49 -38.24
C GLY A 10 -22.00 4.45 -36.87
N VAL A 11 -21.00 5.31 -36.66
CA VAL A 11 -20.28 5.46 -35.37
C VAL A 11 -21.21 5.99 -34.27
N ARG A 12 -22.09 6.95 -34.59
CA ARG A 12 -23.08 7.46 -33.62
C ARG A 12 -24.11 6.41 -33.19
N VAL A 13 -24.50 5.48 -34.07
CA VAL A 13 -25.46 4.41 -33.74
C VAL A 13 -24.81 3.32 -32.88
N GLU A 14 -23.55 2.95 -33.14
CA GLU A 14 -22.81 1.99 -32.31
C GLU A 14 -22.57 2.52 -30.88
N ASN A 15 -22.29 3.82 -30.71
CA ASN A 15 -22.05 4.44 -29.40
C ASN A 15 -23.30 4.44 -28.50
N THR A 16 -24.49 4.66 -29.06
CA THR A 16 -25.76 4.65 -28.31
C THR A 16 -26.09 3.26 -27.77
N VAL A 17 -25.80 2.20 -28.54
CA VAL A 17 -26.05 0.81 -28.14
C VAL A 17 -25.22 0.40 -26.92
N ILE A 18 -23.96 0.84 -26.83
CA ILE A 18 -23.09 0.52 -25.69
C ILE A 18 -23.63 1.17 -24.40
N VAL A 19 -24.05 2.43 -24.48
CA VAL A 19 -24.63 3.16 -23.34
C VAL A 19 -25.96 2.54 -22.91
N GLU A 20 -26.82 2.17 -23.86
CA GLU A 20 -28.08 1.44 -23.56
C GLU A 20 -27.83 0.09 -22.88
N MET A 21 -26.86 -0.69 -23.35
CA MET A 21 -26.46 -1.95 -22.72
C MET A 21 -25.96 -1.74 -21.28
N TRP A 22 -25.18 -0.67 -21.06
CA TRP A 22 -24.72 -0.32 -19.73
C TRP A 22 -25.88 0.05 -18.79
N LEU A 23 -26.81 0.89 -19.24
CA LEU A 23 -27.98 1.28 -18.46
C LEU A 23 -28.89 0.09 -18.17
N ALA A 24 -29.04 -0.84 -19.12
CA ALA A 24 -29.77 -2.09 -18.90
C ALA A 24 -29.10 -2.98 -17.82
N ALA A 25 -27.77 -3.07 -17.84
CA ALA A 25 -27.02 -3.80 -16.80
C ALA A 25 -27.15 -3.12 -15.42
N ALA A 26 -27.09 -1.79 -15.36
CA ALA A 26 -27.29 -1.03 -14.13
C ALA A 26 -28.72 -1.14 -13.58
N GLU A 27 -29.73 -1.14 -14.47
CA GLU A 27 -31.14 -1.38 -14.10
C GLU A 27 -31.31 -2.79 -13.52
N GLN A 28 -30.69 -3.80 -14.13
CA GLN A 28 -30.73 -5.17 -13.62
C GLN A 28 -30.03 -5.31 -12.26
N ASP A 29 -28.87 -4.69 -12.08
CA ASP A 29 -28.16 -4.67 -10.80
C ASP A 29 -29.03 -4.04 -9.70
N LEU A 30 -29.58 -2.84 -9.94
CA LEU A 30 -30.51 -2.19 -9.00
C LEU A 30 -31.74 -3.06 -8.71
N ALA A 31 -32.30 -3.73 -9.72
CA ALA A 31 -33.44 -4.65 -9.54
C ALA A 31 -33.10 -5.84 -8.63
N THR A 32 -31.83 -6.24 -8.51
CA THR A 32 -31.39 -7.24 -7.52
C THR A 32 -31.20 -6.66 -6.11
N ARG A 33 -30.87 -5.37 -5.99
CA ARG A 33 -30.67 -4.67 -4.71
C ARG A 33 -31.98 -4.32 -4.00
N ILE A 34 -33.03 -3.92 -4.75
CA ILE A 34 -34.31 -3.47 -4.17
C ILE A 34 -34.99 -4.54 -3.28
N PRO A 35 -35.10 -5.83 -3.67
CA PRO A 35 -35.66 -6.84 -2.78
C PRO A 35 -34.92 -6.97 -1.44
N GLY A 36 -33.58 -6.88 -1.45
CA GLY A 36 -32.77 -6.89 -0.23
C GLY A 36 -33.02 -5.69 0.68
N LEU A 37 -33.23 -4.50 0.10
CA LEU A 37 -33.67 -3.31 0.83
C LEU A 37 -35.03 -3.53 1.51
N LEU A 38 -36.02 -4.04 0.77
CA LEU A 38 -37.37 -4.29 1.30
C LEU A 38 -37.36 -5.32 2.44
N GLU A 39 -36.57 -6.39 2.29
CA GLU A 39 -36.41 -7.41 3.32
C GLU A 39 -35.75 -6.82 4.57
N SER A 40 -34.63 -6.10 4.41
CA SER A 40 -33.92 -5.44 5.51
C SER A 40 -34.81 -4.44 6.26
N ALA A 41 -35.58 -3.64 5.54
CA ALA A 41 -36.52 -2.68 6.12
C ALA A 41 -37.64 -3.38 6.91
N THR A 42 -38.19 -4.47 6.37
CA THR A 42 -39.22 -5.28 7.02
C THR A 42 -38.70 -5.92 8.32
N GLN A 43 -37.50 -6.52 8.28
CA GLN A 43 -36.86 -7.12 9.45
C GLN A 43 -36.59 -6.06 10.53
N ALA A 44 -36.10 -4.88 10.15
CA ALA A 44 -35.82 -3.77 11.06
C ALA A 44 -37.07 -2.98 11.48
N LYS A 45 -38.25 -3.24 10.89
CA LYS A 45 -39.52 -2.52 11.11
C LYS A 45 -39.44 -1.02 10.81
N VAL A 46 -38.70 -0.66 9.77
CA VAL A 46 -38.48 0.73 9.32
C VAL A 46 -39.03 0.96 7.91
N GLU A 47 -39.14 2.22 7.50
CA GLU A 47 -39.62 2.61 6.17
C GLU A 47 -38.54 2.30 5.09
N PRO A 48 -38.88 1.64 3.96
CA PRO A 48 -37.90 1.31 2.93
C PRO A 48 -37.63 2.53 2.03
N LEU A 49 -36.55 3.26 2.31
CA LEU A 49 -36.13 4.44 1.53
C LEU A 49 -34.96 4.10 0.58
N PHE A 50 -34.95 4.68 -0.62
CA PHE A 50 -34.04 4.32 -1.72
C PHE A 50 -32.55 4.47 -1.37
N VAL A 51 -32.19 5.47 -0.55
CA VAL A 51 -30.79 5.71 -0.13
C VAL A 51 -30.16 4.50 0.58
N TRP A 52 -30.95 3.56 1.14
CA TRP A 52 -30.47 2.30 1.72
C TRP A 52 -30.39 1.12 0.73
N SER A 53 -30.53 1.36 -0.58
CA SER A 53 -30.37 0.33 -1.63
C SER A 53 -28.94 -0.23 -1.75
N GLY A 54 -27.96 0.35 -1.05
CA GLY A 54 -26.56 -0.05 -1.14
C GLY A 54 -25.77 0.72 -2.22
N LEU A 55 -26.38 1.68 -2.90
CA LEU A 55 -25.74 2.49 -3.94
C LEU A 55 -24.85 3.58 -3.32
N SER A 56 -23.64 3.79 -3.86
CA SER A 56 -22.75 4.89 -3.47
C SER A 56 -22.95 6.15 -4.34
N MET A 57 -22.48 7.31 -3.86
CA MET A 57 -22.56 8.55 -4.65
C MET A 57 -21.69 8.53 -5.91
N ASP A 58 -20.58 7.79 -5.91
CA ASP A 58 -19.72 7.68 -7.09
C ASP A 58 -20.41 6.83 -8.17
N GLU A 59 -21.14 5.77 -7.79
CA GLU A 59 -21.98 4.99 -8.71
C GLU A 59 -23.14 5.83 -9.29
N VAL A 60 -23.78 6.66 -8.47
CA VAL A 60 -24.82 7.61 -8.93
C VAL A 60 -24.27 8.55 -9.99
N GLU A 61 -23.05 9.07 -9.83
CA GLU A 61 -22.46 9.96 -10.85
C GLU A 61 -22.14 9.24 -12.16
N ARG A 62 -21.73 7.98 -12.07
CA ARG A 62 -21.54 7.14 -13.25
C ARG A 62 -22.86 6.91 -13.98
N ILE A 63 -23.96 6.70 -13.24
CA ILE A 63 -25.32 6.66 -13.77
C ILE A 63 -25.68 8.01 -14.43
N ASP A 64 -25.50 9.14 -13.74
CA ASP A 64 -25.78 10.48 -14.25
C ASP A 64 -25.02 10.70 -15.58
N ARG A 65 -23.76 10.30 -15.67
CA ARG A 65 -22.96 10.47 -16.88
C ARG A 65 -23.52 9.71 -18.08
N PHE A 66 -23.86 8.44 -17.90
CA PHE A 66 -24.35 7.59 -18.99
C PHE A 66 -25.80 7.88 -19.36
N LEU A 67 -26.67 8.08 -18.36
CA LEU A 67 -28.05 8.50 -18.57
C LEU A 67 -28.10 9.86 -19.28
N GLY A 68 -27.31 10.82 -18.83
CA GLY A 68 -27.22 12.14 -19.45
C GLY A 68 -26.72 12.09 -20.89
N THR A 69 -25.72 11.24 -21.18
CA THR A 69 -25.21 11.04 -22.56
C THR A 69 -26.32 10.53 -23.49
N LEU A 70 -27.11 9.55 -23.05
CA LEU A 70 -28.20 8.98 -23.84
C LEU A 70 -29.37 9.96 -24.01
N LEU A 71 -29.77 10.65 -22.94
CA LEU A 71 -30.84 11.65 -23.00
C LEU A 71 -30.44 12.85 -23.88
N ALA A 72 -29.20 13.33 -23.76
CA ALA A 72 -28.68 14.40 -24.61
C ALA A 72 -28.69 14.00 -26.09
N HIS A 73 -28.35 12.74 -26.41
CA HIS A 73 -28.40 12.21 -27.77
C HIS A 73 -29.82 12.29 -28.37
N HIS A 74 -30.83 11.82 -27.63
CA HIS A 74 -32.22 11.88 -28.11
C HIS A 74 -32.72 13.32 -28.20
N LEU A 75 -32.51 14.13 -27.17
CA LEU A 75 -33.04 15.49 -27.09
C LEU A 75 -32.38 16.48 -28.07
N ALA A 76 -31.23 16.14 -28.66
CA ALA A 76 -30.49 17.01 -29.59
C ALA A 76 -31.28 17.42 -30.84
N GLY A 77 -32.24 16.60 -31.30
CA GLY A 77 -33.03 16.87 -32.51
C GLY A 77 -34.18 17.87 -32.32
N GLY A 78 -34.62 18.10 -31.07
CA GLY A 78 -35.64 19.10 -30.74
C GLY A 78 -37.06 18.79 -31.21
N THR A 79 -37.35 17.56 -31.69
CA THR A 79 -38.67 17.18 -32.23
C THR A 79 -39.55 16.47 -31.20
N ALA A 80 -40.85 16.35 -31.48
CA ALA A 80 -41.75 15.57 -30.60
C ALA A 80 -41.35 14.09 -30.50
N ALA A 81 -40.83 13.51 -31.60
CA ALA A 81 -40.33 12.13 -31.61
C ALA A 81 -39.09 11.96 -30.72
N ASP A 82 -38.24 12.99 -30.64
CA ASP A 82 -37.05 13.02 -29.78
C ASP A 82 -37.44 13.07 -28.29
N ILE A 83 -38.46 13.85 -27.95
CA ILE A 83 -39.04 13.90 -26.59
C ILE A 83 -39.62 12.52 -26.23
N ASP A 84 -40.37 11.90 -27.13
CA ASP A 84 -40.97 10.58 -26.87
C ASP A 84 -39.90 9.48 -26.72
N ALA A 85 -38.80 9.56 -27.49
CA ALA A 85 -37.66 8.66 -27.32
C ALA A 85 -36.99 8.85 -25.95
N ALA A 86 -36.76 10.10 -25.51
CA ALA A 86 -36.21 10.39 -24.19
C ALA A 86 -37.12 9.90 -23.05
N LYS A 87 -38.44 10.07 -23.18
CA LYS A 87 -39.42 9.50 -22.22
C LYS A 87 -39.34 7.98 -22.19
N SER A 88 -39.23 7.33 -23.36
CA SER A 88 -39.10 5.88 -23.43
C SER A 88 -37.83 5.37 -22.73
N VAL A 89 -36.71 6.10 -22.79
CA VAL A 89 -35.49 5.73 -22.07
C VAL A 89 -35.75 5.69 -20.57
N VAL A 90 -36.37 6.75 -20.03
CA VAL A 90 -36.69 6.84 -18.60
C VAL A 90 -37.70 5.76 -18.19
N ASP A 91 -38.75 5.55 -18.99
CA ASP A 91 -39.80 4.56 -18.69
C ASP A 91 -39.28 3.12 -18.74
N ASN A 92 -38.27 2.84 -19.58
CA ASN A 92 -37.63 1.52 -19.68
C ASN A 92 -36.56 1.29 -18.60
N HIS A 93 -36.03 2.35 -17.98
CA HIS A 93 -34.99 2.30 -16.94
C HIS A 93 -35.42 3.07 -15.67
N PRO A 94 -36.52 2.67 -15.01
CA PRO A 94 -37.09 3.42 -13.89
C PRO A 94 -36.18 3.43 -12.65
N LEU A 95 -35.47 2.35 -12.32
CA LEU A 95 -34.60 2.33 -11.13
C LEU A 95 -33.33 3.16 -11.33
N VAL A 96 -32.73 3.12 -12.53
CA VAL A 96 -31.62 4.00 -12.92
C VAL A 96 -32.05 5.47 -12.87
N THR A 97 -33.24 5.78 -13.37
CA THR A 97 -33.81 7.14 -13.29
C THR A 97 -33.99 7.58 -11.83
N LEU A 98 -34.59 6.73 -11.00
CA LEU A 98 -34.76 7.01 -9.56
C LEU A 98 -33.41 7.21 -8.87
N ALA A 99 -32.40 6.39 -9.20
CA ALA A 99 -31.05 6.54 -8.65
C ALA A 99 -30.45 7.92 -8.98
N SER A 100 -30.59 8.38 -10.22
CA SER A 100 -30.14 9.71 -10.66
C SER A 100 -30.87 10.83 -9.92
N LEU A 101 -32.21 10.76 -9.85
CA LEU A 101 -33.05 11.78 -9.20
C LEU A 101 -32.82 11.84 -7.68
N VAL A 102 -32.81 10.69 -6.99
CA VAL A 102 -32.55 10.60 -5.54
C VAL A 102 -31.12 11.05 -5.24
N GLY A 103 -30.16 10.63 -6.07
CA GLY A 103 -28.78 11.10 -6.04
C GLY A 103 -28.66 12.62 -6.13
N ARG A 104 -29.47 13.24 -6.97
CA ARG A 104 -29.54 14.70 -7.07
C ARG A 104 -30.22 15.35 -5.89
N ALA A 105 -31.32 14.77 -5.40
CA ALA A 105 -32.01 15.22 -4.20
C ALA A 105 -31.07 15.24 -2.98
N ALA A 106 -30.11 14.31 -2.89
CA ALA A 106 -29.07 14.31 -1.86
C ALA A 106 -28.06 15.47 -1.96
N ARG A 107 -27.98 16.23 -3.07
CA ARG A 107 -26.97 17.28 -3.31
C ARG A 107 -27.51 18.70 -3.36
N VAL A 108 -28.81 18.89 -3.54
CA VAL A 108 -29.44 20.22 -3.71
C VAL A 108 -29.86 20.83 -2.38
N ALA A 109 -29.92 22.17 -2.30
CA ALA A 109 -30.28 22.84 -1.04
C ALA A 109 -31.80 22.88 -0.82
N SER A 110 -32.60 22.86 -1.89
CA SER A 110 -34.06 22.93 -1.82
C SER A 110 -34.78 22.08 -2.88
N ALA A 111 -36.05 21.76 -2.64
CA ALA A 111 -36.92 21.07 -3.59
C ALA A 111 -37.06 21.83 -4.93
N SER A 112 -37.10 23.16 -4.87
CA SER A 112 -37.20 24.04 -6.05
C SER A 112 -35.94 24.05 -6.92
N GLU A 113 -34.77 23.77 -6.36
CA GLU A 113 -33.51 23.70 -7.11
C GLU A 113 -33.33 22.34 -7.81
N MET A 114 -34.01 21.29 -7.35
CA MET A 114 -33.83 19.93 -7.85
C MET A 114 -34.03 19.83 -9.36
N TRP A 115 -35.12 20.41 -9.87
CA TRP A 115 -35.47 20.35 -11.29
C TRP A 115 -34.64 21.29 -12.18
N LEU A 116 -33.88 22.21 -11.58
CA LEU A 116 -32.91 23.05 -12.29
C LEU A 116 -31.54 22.38 -12.33
N ASP A 117 -31.10 21.82 -11.20
CA ASP A 117 -29.77 21.21 -11.06
C ASP A 117 -29.69 19.79 -11.67
N TRP A 118 -30.79 19.03 -11.72
CA TRP A 118 -30.81 17.70 -12.32
C TRP A 118 -30.48 17.68 -13.83
N PRO A 119 -31.18 18.41 -14.71
CA PRO A 119 -30.84 18.41 -16.14
C PRO A 119 -29.43 18.95 -16.39
N ALA A 120 -29.01 19.96 -15.63
CA ALA A 120 -27.65 20.51 -15.64
C ALA A 120 -26.58 19.46 -15.30
N ALA A 121 -26.79 18.66 -14.25
CA ALA A 121 -25.88 17.59 -13.86
C ALA A 121 -25.73 16.51 -14.94
N LEU A 122 -26.77 16.31 -15.75
CA LEU A 122 -26.81 15.41 -16.91
C LEU A 122 -26.27 16.05 -18.20
N GLN A 123 -25.77 17.29 -18.15
CA GLN A 123 -25.36 18.09 -19.32
C GLN A 123 -26.49 18.38 -20.33
N LEU A 124 -27.74 18.37 -19.88
CA LEU A 124 -28.90 18.80 -20.67
C LEU A 124 -29.06 20.31 -20.56
N ASN A 125 -29.58 20.94 -21.61
CA ASN A 125 -29.94 22.36 -21.56
C ASN A 125 -31.20 22.53 -20.67
N PRO A 126 -31.10 23.17 -19.48
CA PRO A 126 -32.24 23.31 -18.57
C PRO A 126 -33.34 24.22 -19.14
N ASP A 127 -32.99 25.16 -20.03
CA ASP A 127 -33.91 26.14 -20.61
C ASP A 127 -34.60 25.64 -21.90
N ALA A 128 -34.28 24.43 -22.36
CA ALA A 128 -34.90 23.87 -23.55
C ALA A 128 -36.32 23.34 -23.27
N ASP A 129 -37.29 23.70 -24.13
CA ASP A 129 -38.68 23.21 -24.04
C ASP A 129 -38.76 21.68 -24.02
N THR A 130 -37.84 21.00 -24.71
CA THR A 130 -37.74 19.53 -24.73
C THR A 130 -37.35 18.95 -23.37
N THR A 131 -36.41 19.59 -22.66
CA THR A 131 -36.02 19.24 -21.28
C THR A 131 -37.17 19.51 -20.32
N GLY A 132 -37.87 20.64 -20.48
CA GLY A 132 -39.06 20.96 -19.68
C GLY A 132 -40.18 19.92 -19.83
N ALA A 133 -40.42 19.43 -21.05
CA ALA A 133 -41.38 18.36 -21.31
C ALA A 133 -40.98 17.00 -20.69
N LEU A 134 -39.68 16.70 -20.64
CA LEU A 134 -39.16 15.52 -19.95
C LEU A 134 -39.34 15.64 -18.42
N ILE A 135 -39.01 16.80 -17.84
CA ILE A 135 -39.19 17.08 -16.40
C ILE A 135 -40.65 16.92 -15.97
N ALA A 136 -41.60 17.45 -16.76
CA ALA A 136 -43.03 17.28 -16.49
C ALA A 136 -43.45 15.80 -16.51
N HIS A 137 -42.91 15.00 -17.44
CA HIS A 137 -43.15 13.56 -17.49
C HIS A 137 -42.57 12.83 -16.27
N LEU A 138 -41.36 13.18 -15.86
CA LEU A 138 -40.72 12.64 -14.65
C LEU A 138 -41.54 12.92 -13.40
N ALA A 139 -41.97 14.17 -13.21
CA ALA A 139 -42.77 14.56 -12.05
C ALA A 139 -44.07 13.73 -11.95
N ALA A 140 -44.72 13.46 -13.08
CA ALA A 140 -45.94 12.63 -13.12
C ALA A 140 -45.67 11.13 -12.91
N THR A 141 -44.50 10.63 -13.30
CA THR A 141 -44.18 9.18 -13.30
C THR A 141 -43.46 8.70 -12.04
N VAL A 142 -42.70 9.57 -11.35
CA VAL A 142 -41.96 9.24 -10.12
C VAL A 142 -42.82 8.51 -9.07
N PRO A 143 -44.05 8.94 -8.74
CA PRO A 143 -44.89 8.23 -7.77
C PRO A 143 -45.23 6.79 -8.20
N THR A 144 -45.38 6.56 -9.50
CA THR A 144 -45.65 5.24 -10.08
C THR A 144 -44.39 4.37 -10.09
N MET A 145 -43.22 4.94 -10.40
CA MET A 145 -41.94 4.23 -10.36
C MET A 145 -41.63 3.74 -8.94
N LEU A 146 -41.82 4.58 -7.93
CA LEU A 146 -41.64 4.24 -6.52
C LEU A 146 -42.62 3.15 -6.07
N ALA A 147 -43.91 3.29 -6.42
CA ALA A 147 -44.92 2.28 -6.12
C ALA A 147 -44.59 0.91 -6.74
N ASN A 148 -44.13 0.89 -8.00
CA ASN A 148 -43.73 -0.34 -8.68
C ASN A 148 -42.50 -1.00 -8.04
N ALA A 149 -41.60 -0.21 -7.46
CA ALA A 149 -40.46 -0.69 -6.68
C ALA A 149 -40.82 -1.09 -5.24
N GLY A 150 -42.08 -0.89 -4.81
CA GLY A 150 -42.53 -1.17 -3.44
C GLY A 150 -42.07 -0.15 -2.41
N LEU A 151 -41.68 1.05 -2.84
CA LEU A 151 -41.17 2.13 -1.99
C LEU A 151 -42.31 3.13 -1.66
N PRO A 152 -42.24 3.85 -0.51
CA PRO A 152 -43.17 4.94 -0.17
C PRO A 152 -43.21 5.98 -1.28
N ASN A 153 -44.33 6.67 -1.49
CA ASN A 153 -44.46 7.68 -2.54
C ASN A 153 -45.24 8.93 -2.11
N ASP A 154 -45.45 9.08 -0.81
CA ASP A 154 -46.17 10.17 -0.17
C ASP A 154 -45.32 10.83 0.92
N VAL A 155 -45.62 12.09 1.22
CA VAL A 155 -44.97 12.89 2.27
C VAL A 155 -46.01 13.56 3.15
N ASP A 156 -45.73 13.63 4.44
CA ASP A 156 -46.57 14.35 5.41
C ASP A 156 -46.23 15.85 5.33
N SER A 157 -47.05 16.62 4.60
CA SER A 157 -46.84 18.05 4.37
C SER A 157 -48.07 18.89 4.74
N ASP A 158 -47.82 20.05 5.37
CA ASP A 158 -48.85 21.04 5.69
C ASP A 158 -49.38 21.80 4.45
N GLN A 159 -48.81 21.55 3.26
CA GLN A 159 -49.12 22.23 2.00
C GLN A 159 -49.94 21.32 1.05
N ALA A 160 -51.23 21.18 1.35
CA ALA A 160 -52.18 20.39 0.56
C ALA A 160 -52.39 20.87 -0.90
N ASP A 161 -51.93 22.08 -1.25
CA ASP A 161 -52.09 22.73 -2.57
C ASP A 161 -50.77 22.81 -3.38
N SER A 162 -49.78 21.95 -3.11
CA SER A 162 -48.51 21.93 -3.85
C SER A 162 -48.66 21.33 -5.26
N ASP A 163 -48.01 21.93 -6.27
CA ASP A 163 -47.99 21.44 -7.66
C ASP A 163 -47.23 20.10 -7.80
N GLU A 164 -47.49 19.33 -8.86
CA GLU A 164 -46.96 17.98 -9.13
C GLU A 164 -45.42 17.94 -9.04
N LEU A 165 -44.74 18.97 -9.57
CA LEU A 165 -43.28 19.12 -9.49
C LEU A 165 -42.76 19.21 -8.06
N GLN A 166 -43.47 19.95 -7.21
CA GLN A 166 -43.10 20.15 -5.81
C GLN A 166 -43.35 18.88 -5.01
N GLN A 167 -44.46 18.18 -5.25
CA GLN A 167 -44.76 16.90 -4.61
C GLN A 167 -43.69 15.84 -4.96
N ALA A 168 -43.36 15.69 -6.25
CA ALA A 168 -42.34 14.75 -6.70
C ALA A 168 -40.96 15.08 -6.10
N ALA A 169 -40.57 16.35 -6.05
CA ALA A 169 -39.31 16.77 -5.43
C ALA A 169 -39.25 16.46 -3.92
N GLN A 170 -40.35 16.65 -3.19
CA GLN A 170 -40.41 16.35 -1.76
C GLN A 170 -40.29 14.84 -1.49
N VAL A 171 -40.96 14.01 -2.29
CA VAL A 171 -40.84 12.54 -2.19
C VAL A 171 -39.40 12.10 -2.49
N LEU A 172 -38.75 12.67 -3.50
CA LEU A 172 -37.35 12.37 -3.82
C LEU A 172 -36.38 12.81 -2.71
N LEU A 173 -36.63 13.94 -2.06
CA LEU A 173 -35.88 14.39 -0.88
C LEU A 173 -36.05 13.41 0.30
N LEU A 174 -37.25 12.86 0.52
CA LEU A 174 -37.46 11.79 1.51
C LEU A 174 -36.61 10.56 1.17
N HIS A 175 -36.62 10.12 -0.08
CA HIS A 175 -35.83 8.95 -0.50
C HIS A 175 -34.32 9.15 -0.46
N ALA A 176 -33.84 10.39 -0.54
CA ALA A 176 -32.44 10.74 -0.30
C ALA A 176 -32.05 10.65 1.19
N GLY A 177 -33.03 10.58 2.09
CA GLY A 177 -32.84 10.63 3.54
C GLY A 177 -32.55 12.05 4.01
N VAL A 178 -31.34 12.55 3.73
CA VAL A 178 -30.91 13.93 3.99
C VAL A 178 -29.91 14.35 2.94
N GLN A 179 -29.70 15.66 2.77
CA GLN A 179 -28.67 16.14 1.86
C GLN A 179 -27.27 15.96 2.46
N LEU A 180 -26.25 15.81 1.61
CA LEU A 180 -24.86 15.61 2.02
C LEU A 180 -24.34 16.76 2.91
N SER A 181 -24.84 17.97 2.73
CA SER A 181 -24.51 19.14 3.56
C SER A 181 -25.18 19.14 4.92
N VAL A 182 -26.12 18.24 5.18
CA VAL A 182 -26.84 18.10 6.46
C VAL A 182 -26.14 17.11 7.41
N MET A 183 -25.50 16.06 6.88
CA MET A 183 -24.07 15.89 7.11
C MET A 183 -23.48 16.35 8.48
N PRO A 184 -22.71 17.46 8.45
CA PRO A 184 -22.17 18.14 9.63
C PRO A 184 -23.18 18.52 10.71
N LEU A 185 -24.40 18.94 10.33
CA LEU A 185 -25.41 19.42 11.27
C LEU A 185 -25.89 18.30 12.21
N ILE A 186 -26.11 17.08 11.69
CA ILE A 186 -26.53 15.94 12.51
C ILE A 186 -25.43 15.59 13.53
N ILE A 187 -24.15 15.61 13.10
CA ILE A 187 -23.03 15.35 14.01
C ILE A 187 -22.96 16.44 15.09
N GLU A 188 -23.08 17.71 14.70
CA GLU A 188 -23.08 18.85 15.63
C GLU A 188 -24.18 18.74 16.69
N ARG A 189 -25.42 18.41 16.28
CA ARG A 189 -26.54 18.24 17.23
C ARG A 189 -26.32 17.09 18.21
N CYS A 190 -25.69 16.00 17.77
CA CYS A 190 -25.28 14.92 18.66
C CYS A 190 -24.20 15.38 19.66
N GLU A 191 -23.21 16.15 19.20
CA GLU A 191 -22.13 16.69 20.06
C GLU A 191 -22.65 17.72 21.07
N GLU A 192 -23.60 18.58 20.66
CA GLU A 192 -24.28 19.55 21.53
C GLU A 192 -25.11 18.86 22.61
N LEU A 193 -25.90 17.83 22.26
CA LEU A 193 -26.64 17.03 23.24
C LEU A 193 -25.72 16.27 24.21
N ALA A 194 -24.53 15.90 23.75
CA ALA A 194 -23.50 15.28 24.58
C ALA A 194 -22.78 16.28 25.50
N GLY A 195 -22.97 17.59 25.32
CA GLY A 195 -22.27 18.64 26.08
C GLY A 195 -20.77 18.71 25.74
N VAL A 196 -20.39 18.31 24.52
CA VAL A 196 -18.97 18.20 24.12
C VAL A 196 -18.23 19.54 24.21
N ALA A 197 -18.89 20.65 23.85
CA ALA A 197 -18.30 21.98 23.91
C ALA A 197 -17.97 22.45 25.35
N GLU A 198 -18.59 21.83 26.36
CA GLU A 198 -18.33 22.13 27.78
C GLU A 198 -17.12 21.34 28.32
N LEU A 199 -16.61 20.37 27.57
CA LEU A 199 -15.46 19.56 27.97
C LEU A 199 -14.16 20.30 27.69
N THR A 200 -13.34 20.51 28.72
CA THR A 200 -12.01 21.11 28.57
C THR A 200 -10.96 20.01 28.35
N ASN A 201 -10.31 20.00 27.19
CA ASN A 201 -9.30 19.00 26.79
C ASN A 201 -9.76 17.54 27.03
N PRO A 202 -10.89 17.10 26.46
CA PRO A 202 -11.42 15.77 26.72
C PRO A 202 -10.51 14.66 26.19
N SER A 203 -10.38 13.57 26.96
CA SER A 203 -9.78 12.34 26.45
C SER A 203 -10.74 11.61 25.49
N ALA A 204 -10.21 10.68 24.69
CA ALA A 204 -11.03 9.80 23.83
C ALA A 204 -12.16 9.09 24.62
N ASN A 205 -11.85 8.61 25.83
CA ASN A 205 -12.84 7.96 26.68
C ASN A 205 -13.92 8.94 27.20
N ASP A 206 -13.56 10.20 27.49
CA ASP A 206 -14.54 11.21 27.90
C ASP A 206 -15.53 11.52 26.77
N LEU A 207 -15.03 11.66 25.53
CA LEU A 207 -15.86 11.86 24.34
C LEU A 207 -16.79 10.66 24.10
N VAL A 208 -16.25 9.43 24.15
CA VAL A 208 -17.05 8.20 24.00
C VAL A 208 -18.17 8.14 25.04
N GLN A 209 -17.86 8.43 26.31
CA GLN A 209 -18.86 8.43 27.38
C GLN A 209 -19.91 9.52 27.22
N ALA A 210 -19.52 10.72 26.79
CA ALA A 210 -20.44 11.83 26.54
C ALA A 210 -21.39 11.50 25.39
N LEU A 211 -20.85 11.07 24.24
CA LEU A 211 -21.64 10.70 23.06
C LEU A 211 -22.56 9.49 23.32
N SER A 212 -22.11 8.49 24.09
CA SER A 212 -22.93 7.32 24.42
C SER A 212 -24.21 7.67 25.18
N LYS A 213 -24.24 8.79 25.93
CA LYS A 213 -25.43 9.27 26.66
C LYS A 213 -26.51 9.86 25.74
N VAL A 214 -26.18 10.14 24.48
CA VAL A 214 -27.11 10.73 23.50
C VAL A 214 -28.11 9.69 22.99
N HIS A 215 -27.77 8.40 22.99
CA HIS A 215 -28.64 7.35 22.45
C HIS A 215 -30.09 7.39 22.96
N PRO A 216 -30.38 7.48 24.27
CA PRO A 216 -31.75 7.60 24.78
C PRO A 216 -32.42 8.95 24.51
N LEU A 217 -31.70 9.97 24.07
CA LEU A 217 -32.21 11.32 23.82
C LEU A 217 -32.63 11.55 22.36
N LEU A 218 -32.26 10.64 21.45
CA LEU A 218 -32.50 10.78 20.01
C LEU A 218 -33.98 10.92 19.66
N GLU A 219 -34.88 10.21 20.35
CA GLU A 219 -36.33 10.32 20.09
C GLU A 219 -36.84 11.74 20.34
N GLY A 220 -36.42 12.36 21.45
CA GLY A 220 -36.79 13.74 21.79
C GLY A 220 -36.26 14.76 20.78
N LEU A 221 -35.00 14.59 20.34
CA LEU A 221 -34.41 15.44 19.30
C LEU A 221 -35.17 15.34 17.97
N LEU A 222 -35.58 14.13 17.57
CA LEU A 222 -36.33 13.93 16.33
C LEU A 222 -37.73 14.54 16.40
N THR A 223 -38.39 14.49 17.55
CA THR A 223 -39.64 15.22 17.78
C THR A 223 -39.44 16.72 17.67
N GLU A 224 -38.39 17.28 18.28
CA GLU A 224 -38.03 18.70 18.14
C GLU A 224 -37.83 19.10 16.67
N ILE A 225 -37.07 18.29 15.91
CA ILE A 225 -36.81 18.54 14.49
C ILE A 225 -38.11 18.45 13.67
N ALA A 226 -38.97 17.47 13.93
CA ALA A 226 -40.24 17.32 13.25
C ALA A 226 -41.17 18.53 13.50
N GLU A 227 -41.20 19.06 14.72
CA GLU A 227 -42.07 20.18 15.12
C GLU A 227 -41.47 21.58 14.85
N ALA A 228 -40.21 21.65 14.41
CA ALA A 228 -39.50 22.91 14.23
C ALA A 228 -40.12 23.82 13.16
N GLU A 229 -40.07 25.14 13.43
CA GLU A 229 -40.49 26.20 12.51
C GLU A 229 -39.64 26.20 11.22
N ASP A 230 -40.22 26.73 10.14
CA ASP A 230 -39.51 26.88 8.86
C ASP A 230 -38.22 27.70 9.02
N GLY A 231 -37.11 27.13 8.53
CA GLY A 231 -35.79 27.77 8.58
C GLY A 231 -34.90 27.35 9.76
N ALA A 232 -35.45 26.71 10.80
CA ALA A 232 -34.64 26.21 11.92
C ALA A 232 -33.80 24.97 11.54
N TYR A 233 -34.41 24.06 10.78
CA TYR A 233 -33.75 22.88 10.21
C TYR A 233 -34.04 22.75 8.70
N PRO A 234 -33.12 22.15 7.92
CA PRO A 234 -33.34 21.87 6.50
C PRO A 234 -34.64 21.10 6.25
N LEU A 235 -35.36 21.44 5.17
CA LEU A 235 -36.67 20.86 4.86
C LEU A 235 -36.63 19.32 4.80
N ALA A 236 -35.64 18.73 4.12
CA ALA A 236 -35.54 17.28 3.98
C ALA A 236 -35.36 16.56 5.34
N LEU A 237 -34.60 17.17 6.25
CA LEU A 237 -34.42 16.62 7.61
C LEU A 237 -35.73 16.65 8.40
N ARG A 238 -36.51 17.74 8.31
CA ARG A 238 -37.84 17.83 8.93
C ARG A 238 -38.81 16.83 8.33
N GLN A 239 -38.81 16.67 7.00
CA GLN A 239 -39.64 15.70 6.30
C GLN A 239 -39.31 14.26 6.66
N LEU A 240 -38.02 13.91 6.73
CA LEU A 240 -37.58 12.59 7.19
C LEU A 240 -38.08 12.32 8.61
N ALA A 241 -37.95 13.30 9.53
CA ALA A 241 -38.40 13.16 10.91
C ALA A 241 -39.93 13.04 11.05
N ARG A 242 -40.71 13.70 10.17
CA ARG A 242 -42.19 13.62 10.16
C ARG A 242 -42.70 12.34 9.51
N THR A 243 -42.24 12.05 8.28
CA THR A 243 -42.82 11.01 7.42
C THR A 243 -42.20 9.63 7.64
N ALA A 244 -40.90 9.55 7.98
CA ALA A 244 -40.20 8.29 8.24
C ALA A 244 -39.38 8.35 9.54
N PRO A 245 -40.03 8.55 10.71
CA PRO A 245 -39.36 8.79 11.98
C PRO A 245 -38.48 7.62 12.44
N ARG A 246 -38.84 6.38 12.11
CA ARG A 246 -38.02 5.21 12.47
C ARG A 246 -36.75 5.17 11.65
N GLN A 247 -36.84 5.53 10.38
CA GLN A 247 -35.68 5.68 9.51
C GLN A 247 -34.80 6.86 9.90
N ALA A 248 -35.39 7.99 10.31
CA ALA A 248 -34.67 9.12 10.90
C ALA A 248 -33.89 8.68 12.16
N HIS A 249 -34.52 7.92 13.05
CA HIS A 249 -33.88 7.36 14.24
C HIS A 249 -32.73 6.41 13.88
N LYS A 250 -32.92 5.53 12.89
CA LYS A 250 -31.85 4.65 12.39
C LYS A 250 -30.67 5.45 11.86
N LEU A 251 -30.91 6.51 11.08
CA LEU A 251 -29.86 7.39 10.55
C LEU A 251 -29.09 8.08 11.68
N PHE A 252 -29.77 8.75 12.61
CA PHE A 252 -29.11 9.44 13.74
C PHE A 252 -28.35 8.47 14.64
N LYS A 253 -28.91 7.29 14.91
CA LYS A 253 -28.25 6.23 15.67
C LYS A 253 -26.98 5.76 14.97
N ALA A 254 -27.03 5.55 13.65
CA ALA A 254 -25.88 5.17 12.84
C ALA A 254 -24.81 6.26 12.83
N THR A 255 -25.19 7.53 12.60
CA THR A 255 -24.27 8.68 12.67
C THR A 255 -23.61 8.82 14.05
N LEU A 256 -24.38 8.65 15.13
CA LEU A 256 -23.87 8.69 16.50
C LEU A 256 -22.91 7.54 16.77
N GLY A 257 -23.26 6.31 16.36
CA GLY A 257 -22.38 5.14 16.47
C GLY A 257 -21.07 5.36 15.71
N TYR A 258 -21.15 5.98 14.54
CA TYR A 258 -19.99 6.37 13.75
C TYR A 258 -19.12 7.40 14.49
N ALA A 259 -19.71 8.48 15.01
CA ALA A 259 -19.00 9.49 15.80
C ALA A 259 -18.32 8.88 17.04
N ILE A 260 -19.02 8.01 17.79
CA ILE A 260 -18.47 7.28 18.94
C ILE A 260 -17.27 6.43 18.53
N ALA A 261 -17.37 5.69 17.43
CA ALA A 261 -16.29 4.83 16.99
C ALA A 261 -15.06 5.62 16.51
N THR A 262 -15.28 6.78 15.86
CA THR A 262 -14.20 7.70 15.53
C THR A 262 -13.58 8.36 16.76
N ALA A 263 -14.37 8.68 17.79
CA ALA A 263 -13.87 9.22 19.06
C ALA A 263 -13.09 8.18 19.88
N ALA A 264 -13.44 6.90 19.78
CA ALA A 264 -12.78 5.81 20.49
C ALA A 264 -11.36 5.54 19.97
N ASP A 265 -11.14 5.70 18.66
CA ASP A 265 -9.82 5.60 18.04
C ASP A 265 -9.62 6.68 16.98
N PRO A 266 -9.45 7.96 17.38
CA PRO A 266 -9.29 9.08 16.45
C PRO A 266 -8.10 8.90 15.51
N ALA A 267 -7.13 8.08 15.94
CA ALA A 267 -5.90 7.82 15.26
C ALA A 267 -5.99 6.73 14.19
N ASN A 268 -6.92 5.77 14.29
CA ASN A 268 -6.98 4.65 13.34
C ASN A 268 -8.40 4.26 12.90
N TRP A 269 -9.43 5.05 13.21
CA TRP A 269 -10.82 4.72 12.86
C TRP A 269 -11.02 4.47 11.36
N GLU A 270 -10.24 5.11 10.48
CA GLU A 270 -10.33 4.89 9.03
C GLU A 270 -9.86 3.50 8.56
N ALA A 271 -9.13 2.78 9.43
CA ALA A 271 -8.57 1.47 9.15
C ALA A 271 -9.41 0.33 9.71
N ARG A 272 -10.45 0.64 10.51
CA ARG A 272 -11.33 -0.39 11.06
C ARG A 272 -12.25 -0.90 9.96
N GLU A 273 -12.03 -2.15 9.54
CA GLU A 273 -12.94 -2.87 8.63
C GLU A 273 -14.36 -2.92 9.20
N GLU A 274 -14.48 -3.02 10.54
CA GLU A 274 -15.73 -3.00 11.32
C GLU A 274 -16.50 -1.66 11.25
N LEU A 275 -15.89 -0.59 10.74
CA LEU A 275 -16.55 0.69 10.44
C LEU A 275 -16.86 0.85 8.95
N GLY A 276 -16.84 -0.27 8.21
CA GLY A 276 -17.19 -0.37 6.80
C GLY A 276 -18.64 -0.01 6.48
N GLN A 277 -18.95 0.02 5.18
CA GLN A 277 -20.23 0.49 4.62
C GLN A 277 -21.49 -0.21 5.17
N LEU A 278 -21.36 -1.42 5.74
CA LEU A 278 -22.49 -2.23 6.20
C LEU A 278 -22.62 -2.30 7.73
N ASP A 279 -21.53 -2.19 8.48
CA ASP A 279 -21.51 -2.45 9.92
C ASP A 279 -21.93 -1.24 10.78
N ALA A 280 -21.74 0.00 10.28
CA ALA A 280 -22.17 1.22 10.96
C ALA A 280 -23.66 1.57 10.74
N GLY A 281 -24.30 0.98 9.73
CA GLY A 281 -25.71 1.23 9.38
C GLY A 281 -26.00 2.56 8.66
N LEU A 282 -24.97 3.34 8.31
CA LEU A 282 -25.09 4.54 7.48
C LEU A 282 -25.31 4.17 6.01
N PRO A 283 -26.23 4.84 5.28
CA PRO A 283 -26.41 4.60 3.84
C PRO A 283 -25.12 4.90 3.06
N PRO A 284 -24.69 4.07 2.08
CA PRO A 284 -23.45 4.30 1.34
C PRO A 284 -23.37 5.66 0.63
N MET A 285 -24.51 6.21 0.20
CA MET A 285 -24.59 7.58 -0.35
C MET A 285 -24.15 8.66 0.64
N LEU A 286 -24.36 8.46 1.96
CA LEU A 286 -24.06 9.44 3.00
C LEU A 286 -22.72 9.17 3.71
N VAL A 287 -22.20 7.93 3.65
CA VAL A 287 -20.96 7.52 4.33
C VAL A 287 -19.78 8.43 3.95
N ALA A 288 -19.60 8.72 2.66
CA ALA A 288 -18.50 9.57 2.22
C ALA A 288 -18.57 10.97 2.85
N ALA A 289 -19.75 11.59 2.91
CA ALA A 289 -19.92 12.91 3.52
C ALA A 289 -19.63 12.89 5.03
N ALA A 290 -20.10 11.88 5.77
CA ALA A 290 -19.79 11.74 7.19
C ALA A 290 -18.29 11.49 7.43
N ARG A 291 -17.64 10.70 6.57
CA ARG A 291 -16.20 10.40 6.64
C ARG A 291 -15.34 11.62 6.36
N GLU A 292 -15.60 12.32 5.26
CA GLU A 292 -14.89 13.57 4.95
C GLU A 292 -15.05 14.55 6.11
N GLU A 293 -16.25 14.65 6.65
CA GLU A 293 -16.55 15.59 7.72
C GLU A 293 -15.80 15.25 9.02
N LEU A 294 -15.76 13.99 9.44
CA LEU A 294 -15.00 13.57 10.64
C LEU A 294 -13.48 13.52 10.41
N ARG A 295 -13.03 13.35 9.16
CA ARG A 295 -11.62 13.47 8.77
C ARG A 295 -11.14 14.91 8.86
N MET A 296 -11.96 15.85 8.43
CA MET A 296 -11.60 17.27 8.42
C MET A 296 -11.81 17.91 9.78
N ARG A 297 -12.83 17.47 10.53
CA ARG A 297 -13.21 17.97 11.85
C ARG A 297 -13.59 16.77 12.75
N PRO A 298 -12.64 16.26 13.56
CA PRO A 298 -12.82 15.08 14.39
C PRO A 298 -13.99 15.24 15.37
N ALA A 299 -14.50 14.10 15.87
CA ALA A 299 -15.46 14.10 16.96
C ALA A 299 -14.88 14.87 18.15
N GLY A 300 -15.63 15.84 18.68
CA GLY A 300 -15.11 16.76 19.70
C GLY A 300 -14.94 18.21 19.24
N THR A 301 -15.03 18.49 17.93
CA THR A 301 -14.80 19.84 17.38
C THR A 301 -15.95 20.78 17.76
N ALA A 302 -15.69 21.78 18.60
CA ALA A 302 -16.67 22.80 18.96
C ALA A 302 -17.08 23.66 17.75
N ASN A 303 -18.36 24.05 17.68
CA ASN A 303 -18.93 24.86 16.60
C ASN A 303 -18.52 24.35 15.21
N ARG A 304 -18.63 23.03 15.00
CA ARG A 304 -17.95 22.34 13.90
C ARG A 304 -18.23 23.02 12.56
N ARG A 305 -19.46 23.48 12.30
CA ARG A 305 -19.84 24.09 11.01
C ARG A 305 -19.06 25.35 10.69
N GLU A 306 -18.59 26.11 11.68
CA GLU A 306 -17.82 27.35 11.52
C GLU A 306 -16.32 27.16 11.76
N ALA A 307 -15.95 26.13 12.53
CA ALA A 307 -14.57 25.84 12.86
C ALA A 307 -13.69 25.62 11.61
N VAL A 308 -12.48 26.18 11.65
CA VAL A 308 -11.42 25.99 10.67
C VAL A 308 -10.18 25.50 11.40
N GLY A 309 -9.50 24.51 10.82
CA GLY A 309 -8.32 23.91 11.41
C GLY A 309 -7.81 22.74 10.58
N VAL A 310 -6.65 22.21 10.95
CA VAL A 310 -6.07 21.02 10.31
C VAL A 310 -5.96 19.92 11.35
N VAL A 311 -6.43 18.73 11.02
CA VAL A 311 -6.31 17.60 11.94
C VAL A 311 -4.85 17.22 12.15
N ALA A 312 -4.51 16.92 13.41
CA ALA A 312 -3.31 16.16 13.77
C ALA A 312 -3.45 14.73 13.27
N THR A 313 -3.25 14.54 11.97
CA THR A 313 -3.45 13.24 11.35
C THR A 313 -2.37 12.28 11.81
N THR A 314 -2.78 11.24 12.53
CA THR A 314 -2.18 9.91 12.40
C THR A 314 -3.08 9.19 11.40
N GLY A 315 -2.77 9.24 10.09
CA GLY A 315 -3.65 8.70 9.04
C GLY A 315 -3.55 7.18 8.87
N ARG A 316 -4.22 6.65 7.85
CA ARG A 316 -3.91 5.33 7.27
C ARG A 316 -2.78 5.48 6.23
N PRO A 317 -1.96 4.44 5.99
CA PRO A 317 -1.07 4.41 4.83
C PRO A 317 -1.88 4.48 3.53
N GLN A 318 -1.39 5.24 2.55
CA GLN A 318 -2.06 5.40 1.25
C GLN A 318 -1.07 5.27 0.10
N LEU A 319 -1.52 4.74 -1.03
CA LEU A 319 -0.75 4.81 -2.26
C LEU A 319 -0.64 6.26 -2.70
N TYR A 320 0.59 6.65 -3.02
CA TYR A 320 0.98 8.00 -3.34
C TYR A 320 1.88 8.00 -4.56
N PHE A 321 1.58 8.89 -5.50
CA PHE A 321 2.45 9.19 -6.62
C PHE A 321 3.27 10.44 -6.30
N ASP A 322 4.59 10.26 -6.21
CA ASP A 322 5.53 11.36 -6.05
C ASP A 322 5.88 11.92 -7.43
N GLU A 323 5.36 13.12 -7.72
CA GLU A 323 5.58 13.80 -9.00
C GLU A 323 7.04 14.20 -9.23
N LEU A 324 7.80 14.49 -8.17
CA LEU A 324 9.21 14.93 -8.27
C LEU A 324 10.10 13.76 -8.66
N THR A 325 9.90 12.61 -8.03
CA THR A 325 10.69 11.40 -8.30
C THR A 325 10.10 10.53 -9.41
N GLN A 326 8.85 10.78 -9.82
CA GLN A 326 8.08 9.95 -10.75
C GLN A 326 8.00 8.49 -10.28
N THR A 327 7.68 8.30 -9.01
CA THR A 327 7.56 6.96 -8.40
C THR A 327 6.23 6.78 -7.68
N VAL A 328 5.75 5.54 -7.63
CA VAL A 328 4.65 5.13 -6.75
C VAL A 328 5.23 4.64 -5.44
N GLY A 329 4.66 5.09 -4.33
CA GLY A 329 5.04 4.67 -2.99
C GLY A 329 3.85 4.56 -2.05
N VAL A 330 4.09 4.06 -0.85
CA VAL A 330 3.14 4.14 0.26
C VAL A 330 3.53 5.30 1.15
N GLN A 331 2.68 6.33 1.21
CA GLN A 331 2.81 7.41 2.18
C GLN A 331 2.39 6.88 3.55
N LEU A 332 3.29 6.98 4.52
CA LEU A 332 3.13 6.45 5.87
C LEU A 332 2.54 7.51 6.82
N PRO A 333 1.76 7.07 7.83
CA PRO A 333 1.26 7.95 8.87
C PRO A 333 2.36 8.55 9.76
N THR A 334 2.09 9.71 10.35
CA THR A 334 2.94 10.38 11.36
C THR A 334 2.27 10.29 12.73
N PRO A 335 2.56 9.25 13.55
CA PRO A 335 1.93 9.09 14.85
C PRO A 335 2.40 10.16 15.85
N LEU A 336 1.59 10.40 16.89
CA LEU A 336 1.95 11.32 17.99
C LEU A 336 3.09 10.79 18.87
N ASP A 337 3.24 9.47 18.97
CA ASP A 337 4.26 8.78 19.78
C ASP A 337 5.23 8.00 18.87
N PRO A 338 6.31 8.63 18.38
CA PRO A 338 7.27 8.01 17.47
C PRO A 338 8.34 7.15 18.18
N ALA A 339 8.48 7.24 19.50
CA ALA A 339 9.70 6.86 20.21
C ALA A 339 10.13 5.40 19.98
N GLY A 340 11.30 5.23 19.34
CA GLY A 340 11.96 3.93 19.11
C GLY A 340 11.23 2.98 18.16
N ARG A 341 10.18 3.43 17.47
CA ARG A 341 9.39 2.58 16.56
C ARG A 341 9.86 2.71 15.11
N THR A 342 9.69 1.63 14.37
CA THR A 342 9.94 1.58 12.93
C THR A 342 8.70 1.09 12.21
N TRP A 343 8.37 1.75 11.12
CA TRP A 343 7.49 1.23 10.09
C TRP A 343 8.14 0.04 9.40
N ARG A 344 7.35 -1.01 9.16
CA ARG A 344 7.71 -2.15 8.31
C ARG A 344 6.72 -2.19 7.15
N VAL A 345 7.22 -2.11 5.93
CA VAL A 345 6.42 -2.11 4.71
C VAL A 345 6.84 -3.31 3.88
N THR A 346 5.91 -4.23 3.65
CA THR A 346 6.13 -5.48 2.90
C THR A 346 5.37 -5.42 1.59
N PHE A 347 6.05 -5.57 0.46
CA PHE A 347 5.46 -5.60 -0.88
C PHE A 347 6.29 -6.53 -1.77
N GLY A 348 5.66 -7.36 -2.58
CA GLY A 348 6.36 -8.31 -3.47
C GLY A 348 7.39 -9.19 -2.75
N GLY A 349 7.20 -9.39 -1.44
CA GLY A 349 8.11 -10.07 -0.53
C GLY A 349 9.45 -9.35 -0.26
N THR A 350 9.60 -8.10 -0.70
CA THR A 350 10.54 -7.13 -0.13
C THR A 350 10.01 -6.59 1.20
N VAL A 351 10.88 -6.44 2.21
CA VAL A 351 10.54 -5.85 3.51
C VAL A 351 11.40 -4.58 3.70
N ALA A 352 10.79 -3.42 3.50
CA ALA A 352 11.38 -2.13 3.81
C ALA A 352 11.12 -1.76 5.26
N THR A 353 12.10 -1.15 5.93
CA THR A 353 11.91 -0.56 7.26
C THR A 353 12.22 0.93 7.21
N THR A 354 11.47 1.72 7.96
CA THR A 354 11.60 3.18 7.98
C THR A 354 11.33 3.68 9.40
N PRO A 355 12.16 4.58 9.95
CA PRO A 355 11.92 5.13 11.26
C PRO A 355 10.57 5.88 11.28
N VAL A 356 9.89 5.82 12.42
CA VAL A 356 8.64 6.55 12.60
C VAL A 356 8.95 8.03 12.82
N VAL A 357 8.36 8.88 11.99
CA VAL A 357 8.45 10.34 12.11
C VAL A 357 7.24 10.84 12.89
N GLY A 358 7.49 11.58 13.97
CA GLY A 358 6.46 12.20 14.78
C GLY A 358 5.85 13.41 14.09
N LEU A 359 4.58 13.70 14.40
CA LEU A 359 3.88 14.88 13.86
C LEU A 359 4.59 16.21 14.18
N GLN A 360 5.35 16.25 15.28
CA GLN A 360 6.07 17.44 15.76
C GLN A 360 7.48 17.59 15.14
N ASP A 361 7.96 16.60 14.38
CA ASP A 361 9.38 16.53 13.98
C ASP A 361 9.74 17.44 12.79
N SER A 362 8.83 18.33 12.34
CA SER A 362 8.98 19.22 11.16
C SER A 362 9.43 18.52 9.86
N LEU A 363 9.33 17.19 9.82
CA LEU A 363 9.77 16.33 8.74
C LEU A 363 8.57 15.92 7.87
N PRO A 364 8.76 15.76 6.55
CA PRO A 364 7.71 15.29 5.66
C PRO A 364 7.26 13.88 6.05
N ARG A 365 6.00 13.54 5.76
CA ARG A 365 5.51 12.17 5.93
C ARG A 365 6.42 11.20 5.17
N PRO A 366 6.87 10.10 5.81
CA PRO A 366 7.73 9.16 5.12
C PRO A 366 6.96 8.49 3.98
N VAL A 367 7.59 8.38 2.81
CA VAL A 367 7.06 7.63 1.66
C VAL A 367 8.02 6.48 1.38
N VAL A 368 7.49 5.26 1.37
CA VAL A 368 8.26 4.07 0.98
C VAL A 368 7.95 3.75 -0.47
N THR A 369 8.93 3.91 -1.35
CA THR A 369 8.79 3.61 -2.78
C THR A 369 8.50 2.12 -2.99
N ILE A 370 7.57 1.83 -3.91
CA ILE A 370 7.29 0.48 -4.38
C ILE A 370 8.01 0.33 -5.71
N ASP A 371 8.97 -0.60 -5.78
CA ASP A 371 9.88 -0.73 -6.92
C ASP A 371 9.45 -1.80 -7.95
N GLU A 372 8.32 -2.47 -7.71
CA GLU A 372 7.77 -3.49 -8.61
C GLU A 372 6.22 -3.51 -8.56
N PRO A 373 5.54 -4.01 -9.60
CA PRO A 373 4.08 -4.10 -9.60
C PRO A 373 3.59 -5.18 -8.62
N VAL A 374 2.80 -4.78 -7.62
CA VAL A 374 2.25 -5.67 -6.57
C VAL A 374 0.74 -5.55 -6.46
N ARG A 375 0.07 -6.60 -5.96
CA ARG A 375 -1.39 -6.58 -5.71
C ARG A 375 -1.76 -5.82 -4.44
N ASP A 376 -0.95 -5.94 -3.41
CA ASP A 376 -1.14 -5.27 -2.14
C ASP A 376 0.19 -5.01 -1.43
N VAL A 377 0.17 -4.03 -0.52
CA VAL A 377 1.28 -3.66 0.35
C VAL A 377 0.83 -3.80 1.80
N LEU A 378 1.58 -4.57 2.59
CA LEU A 378 1.36 -4.70 4.02
C LEU A 378 2.22 -3.69 4.78
N VAL A 379 1.59 -2.76 5.48
CA VAL A 379 2.26 -1.79 6.35
C VAL A 379 2.03 -2.17 7.80
N GLU A 380 3.06 -2.11 8.63
CA GLU A 380 3.01 -2.45 10.05
C GLU A 380 3.78 -1.44 10.90
N ILE A 381 3.30 -1.17 12.11
CA ILE A 381 4.05 -0.47 13.17
C ILE A 381 3.88 -1.25 14.48
N GLY A 382 4.97 -1.83 14.95
CA GLY A 382 4.93 -2.82 16.03
C GLY A 382 4.09 -4.06 15.69
N ASP A 383 3.67 -4.80 16.72
CA ASP A 383 2.92 -6.05 16.57
C ASP A 383 1.40 -5.89 16.57
N GLU A 384 0.89 -4.71 16.88
CA GLU A 384 -0.56 -4.49 17.05
C GLU A 384 -1.19 -3.87 15.80
N LYS A 385 -0.51 -2.91 15.18
CA LYS A 385 -1.08 -2.11 14.08
C LYS A 385 -0.57 -2.56 12.71
N HIS A 386 -1.49 -2.76 11.77
CA HIS A 386 -1.18 -3.09 10.39
C HIS A 386 -2.28 -2.67 9.42
N TRP A 387 -1.92 -2.50 8.16
CA TRP A 387 -2.80 -2.13 7.05
C TRP A 387 -2.41 -2.90 5.80
N ARG A 388 -3.39 -3.43 5.08
CA ARG A 388 -3.20 -3.94 3.73
C ARG A 388 -3.69 -2.89 2.74
N VAL A 389 -2.78 -2.26 2.02
CA VAL A 389 -3.07 -1.22 1.03
C VAL A 389 -3.19 -1.91 -0.34
N PRO A 390 -4.38 -1.95 -0.95
CA PRO A 390 -4.55 -2.49 -2.29
C PRO A 390 -3.76 -1.65 -3.31
N ALA A 391 -3.10 -2.32 -4.24
CA ALA A 391 -2.38 -1.71 -5.34
C ALA A 391 -2.96 -2.14 -6.68
N ILE A 392 -2.32 -3.06 -7.41
CA ILE A 392 -2.76 -3.43 -8.76
C ILE A 392 -3.79 -4.56 -8.73
N SER A 393 -4.92 -4.34 -9.40
CA SER A 393 -5.87 -5.41 -9.70
C SER A 393 -5.47 -6.15 -10.98
N THR A 394 -5.60 -7.48 -11.00
CA THR A 394 -5.35 -8.29 -12.20
C THR A 394 -6.37 -8.00 -13.30
N GLU A 395 -7.63 -7.79 -12.91
CA GLU A 395 -8.75 -7.51 -13.83
C GLU A 395 -8.74 -6.06 -14.33
N ASP A 396 -8.12 -5.16 -13.59
CA ASP A 396 -8.10 -3.73 -13.86
C ASP A 396 -6.69 -3.15 -13.58
N PRO A 397 -5.72 -3.42 -14.48
CA PRO A 397 -4.31 -3.11 -14.25
C PRO A 397 -3.99 -1.64 -14.55
N ILE A 398 -4.57 -0.73 -13.78
CA ILE A 398 -4.32 0.71 -13.85
C ILE A 398 -4.28 1.29 -12.45
N LEU A 399 -3.34 2.20 -12.20
CA LEU A 399 -3.35 3.07 -11.03
C LEU A 399 -3.65 4.50 -11.49
N ILE A 400 -4.55 5.18 -10.78
CA ILE A 400 -4.99 6.54 -11.10
C ILE A 400 -4.74 7.42 -9.87
N PHE A 401 -4.04 8.52 -10.09
CA PHE A 401 -3.69 9.48 -9.05
C PHE A 401 -4.29 10.85 -9.34
N GLY A 402 -4.82 11.47 -8.29
CA GLY A 402 -5.25 12.87 -8.33
C GLY A 402 -4.07 13.84 -8.41
N ALA A 403 -4.38 15.12 -8.58
CA ALA A 403 -3.36 16.19 -8.64
C ALA A 403 -2.62 16.44 -7.31
N ASP A 404 -3.07 15.83 -6.22
CA ASP A 404 -2.40 15.83 -4.92
C ASP A 404 -1.50 14.58 -4.72
N GLY A 405 -1.37 13.73 -5.75
CA GLY A 405 -0.63 12.48 -5.72
C GLY A 405 -1.36 11.33 -5.02
N GLN A 406 -2.54 11.54 -4.42
CA GLN A 406 -3.26 10.47 -3.74
C GLN A 406 -3.94 9.53 -4.76
N SER A 407 -3.93 8.24 -4.46
CA SER A 407 -4.61 7.26 -5.31
C SER A 407 -6.13 7.45 -5.27
N VAL A 408 -6.72 7.57 -6.45
CA VAL A 408 -8.18 7.52 -6.71
C VAL A 408 -8.56 6.29 -7.54
N THR A 409 -7.69 5.29 -7.57
CA THR A 409 -7.86 4.05 -8.34
C THR A 409 -9.15 3.32 -7.99
N ASP A 410 -9.57 3.32 -6.71
CA ASP A 410 -10.79 2.67 -6.22
C ASP A 410 -12.08 3.42 -6.59
N LYS A 411 -11.97 4.59 -7.23
CA LYS A 411 -13.12 5.43 -7.61
C LYS A 411 -13.65 5.04 -8.97
N VAL A 412 -14.98 4.91 -9.04
CA VAL A 412 -15.72 4.65 -10.28
C VAL A 412 -16.11 5.92 -11.05
N SER A 413 -15.84 7.09 -10.45
CA SER A 413 -16.07 8.41 -11.03
C SER A 413 -14.89 9.33 -10.69
N LEU A 414 -14.30 9.96 -11.71
CA LEU A 414 -13.12 10.82 -11.60
C LEU A 414 -13.55 12.30 -11.62
N HIS A 415 -13.27 13.03 -10.54
CA HIS A 415 -13.71 14.43 -10.33
C HIS A 415 -12.71 15.50 -10.77
N SER A 416 -11.72 15.14 -11.59
CA SER A 416 -10.63 16.02 -12.01
C SER A 416 -10.66 16.32 -13.51
N THR A 417 -9.96 17.39 -13.93
CA THR A 417 -9.76 17.72 -15.35
C THR A 417 -8.64 16.91 -15.99
N SER A 418 -7.72 16.41 -15.18
CA SER A 418 -6.66 15.49 -15.57
C SER A 418 -6.36 14.54 -14.42
N ALA A 419 -5.71 13.42 -14.74
CA ALA A 419 -5.23 12.47 -13.74
C ALA A 419 -3.91 11.87 -14.21
N THR A 420 -3.04 11.54 -13.27
CA THR A 420 -1.82 10.78 -13.57
C THR A 420 -2.16 9.31 -13.52
N VAL A 421 -1.79 8.58 -14.57
CA VAL A 421 -2.08 7.15 -14.69
C VAL A 421 -0.80 6.35 -14.88
N VAL A 422 -0.72 5.21 -14.19
CA VAL A 422 0.36 4.22 -14.33
C VAL A 422 -0.29 2.92 -14.80
N TYR A 423 0.14 2.43 -15.97
CA TYR A 423 -0.50 1.29 -16.65
C TYR A 423 0.51 0.49 -17.50
N PRO A 424 0.22 -0.79 -17.84
CA PRO A 424 1.08 -1.61 -18.68
C PRO A 424 1.28 -1.04 -20.09
N VAL A 425 2.46 -1.28 -20.69
CA VAL A 425 2.79 -0.78 -22.04
C VAL A 425 1.95 -1.41 -23.16
N ASP A 426 1.36 -2.59 -22.92
CA ASP A 426 0.48 -3.28 -23.87
C ASP A 426 -1.00 -2.91 -23.71
N ALA A 427 -1.33 -2.06 -22.73
CA ALA A 427 -2.68 -1.60 -22.47
C ALA A 427 -2.98 -0.30 -23.23
N THR A 428 -4.24 -0.15 -23.61
CA THR A 428 -4.78 1.06 -24.23
C THR A 428 -5.82 1.68 -23.31
N LEU A 429 -5.79 3.01 -23.19
CA LEU A 429 -6.79 3.76 -22.46
C LEU A 429 -7.84 4.23 -23.46
N VAL A 430 -9.08 3.78 -23.29
CA VAL A 430 -10.17 4.09 -24.21
C VAL A 430 -11.37 4.67 -23.48
N ASP A 431 -12.10 5.52 -24.19
CA ASP A 431 -13.44 5.90 -23.81
C ASP A 431 -14.42 4.82 -24.34
N PRO A 432 -15.03 4.01 -23.45
CA PRO A 432 -15.91 2.93 -23.88
C PRO A 432 -17.20 3.44 -24.56
N VAL A 433 -17.57 4.72 -24.39
CA VAL A 433 -18.76 5.30 -25.02
C VAL A 433 -18.50 5.64 -26.47
N THR A 434 -17.36 6.27 -26.76
CA THR A 434 -17.01 6.74 -28.12
C THR A 434 -16.17 5.73 -28.90
N GLY A 435 -15.55 4.76 -28.21
CA GLY A 435 -14.57 3.82 -28.75
C GLY A 435 -13.21 4.45 -29.05
N ALA A 436 -13.03 5.75 -28.79
CA ALA A 436 -11.80 6.48 -29.05
C ALA A 436 -10.77 6.28 -27.92
N GLU A 437 -9.49 6.48 -28.23
CA GLU A 437 -8.45 6.55 -27.20
C GLU A 437 -8.62 7.80 -26.34
N VAL A 438 -8.33 7.67 -25.04
CA VAL A 438 -8.35 8.78 -24.09
C VAL A 438 -7.21 9.75 -24.43
N PRO A 439 -7.47 11.06 -24.61
CA PRO A 439 -6.43 12.03 -24.93
C PRO A 439 -5.41 12.16 -23.78
N LEU A 440 -4.14 12.35 -24.14
CA LEU A 440 -3.05 12.52 -23.19
C LEU A 440 -2.53 13.96 -23.21
N LEU A 441 -2.25 14.52 -22.04
CA LEU A 441 -1.60 15.84 -21.87
C LEU A 441 -0.09 15.76 -22.03
N SER A 442 0.50 14.57 -21.86
CA SER A 442 1.91 14.28 -22.07
C SER A 442 2.10 12.94 -22.75
N ASP A 443 3.17 12.80 -23.55
CA ASP A 443 3.53 11.51 -24.15
C ASP A 443 3.81 10.48 -23.04
N PRO A 444 3.36 9.21 -23.19
CA PRO A 444 3.67 8.15 -22.23
C PRO A 444 5.18 7.99 -22.06
N ARG A 445 5.62 7.94 -20.80
CA ARG A 445 7.04 7.77 -20.45
C ARG A 445 7.24 6.41 -19.80
N PRO A 446 8.38 5.72 -20.06
CA PRO A 446 8.73 4.51 -19.32
C PRO A 446 8.72 4.76 -17.81
N PHE A 447 8.10 3.87 -17.06
CA PHE A 447 8.04 3.93 -15.61
C PHE A 447 9.20 3.16 -14.96
N ASN A 448 9.40 3.29 -13.65
CA ASN A 448 10.47 2.56 -12.94
C ASN A 448 10.20 1.05 -12.85
N TRP A 449 8.95 0.61 -13.04
CA TRP A 449 8.58 -0.80 -13.18
C TRP A 449 8.79 -1.29 -14.62
N GLU A 450 9.39 -2.49 -14.77
CA GLU A 450 9.61 -3.11 -16.09
C GLU A 450 8.27 -3.30 -16.81
N LEU A 451 8.17 -2.87 -18.08
CA LEU A 451 6.96 -2.99 -18.91
C LEU A 451 5.75 -2.14 -18.48
N TRP A 452 5.98 -1.11 -17.65
CA TRP A 452 4.96 -0.12 -17.30
C TRP A 452 5.32 1.28 -17.82
N GLN A 453 4.29 2.11 -17.96
CA GLN A 453 4.44 3.50 -18.38
C GLN A 453 3.56 4.42 -17.53
N VAL A 454 3.92 5.70 -17.53
CA VAL A 454 3.18 6.78 -16.87
C VAL A 454 2.79 7.84 -17.89
N ALA A 455 1.56 8.33 -17.79
CA ALA A 455 1.05 9.43 -18.59
C ALA A 455 0.07 10.29 -17.78
N GLU A 456 -0.16 11.52 -18.23
CA GLU A 456 -1.25 12.36 -17.71
C GLU A 456 -2.40 12.36 -18.73
N ILE A 457 -3.59 11.91 -18.30
CA ILE A 457 -4.79 11.86 -19.15
C ILE A 457 -5.59 13.16 -19.05
N ASP A 458 -6.20 13.57 -20.17
CA ASP A 458 -7.14 14.68 -20.22
C ASP A 458 -8.58 14.16 -20.08
N LEU A 459 -9.29 14.62 -19.05
CA LEU A 459 -10.65 14.20 -18.74
C LEU A 459 -11.70 15.24 -19.19
N ARG A 460 -11.30 16.35 -19.82
CA ARG A 460 -12.22 17.46 -20.10
C ARG A 460 -13.37 17.10 -21.05
N ASP A 461 -13.06 16.34 -22.09
CA ASP A 461 -13.97 15.99 -23.20
C ASP A 461 -14.20 14.47 -23.31
N VAL A 462 -13.91 13.72 -22.23
CA VAL A 462 -14.03 12.26 -22.17
C VAL A 462 -15.33 11.86 -21.45
N HIS A 463 -15.97 10.75 -21.84
CA HIS A 463 -17.14 10.24 -21.12
C HIS A 463 -16.74 9.32 -19.96
N ALA A 464 -15.86 8.38 -20.24
CA ALA A 464 -15.34 7.46 -19.27
C ALA A 464 -13.92 7.03 -19.67
N VAL A 465 -13.18 6.48 -18.71
CA VAL A 465 -11.87 5.88 -18.91
C VAL A 465 -11.99 4.40 -18.60
N GLN A 466 -11.51 3.57 -19.53
CA GLN A 466 -11.36 2.14 -19.34
C GLN A 466 -9.99 1.71 -19.85
N VAL A 467 -9.25 0.97 -19.02
CA VAL A 467 -8.05 0.27 -19.47
C VAL A 467 -8.44 -0.99 -20.23
N ARG A 468 -7.89 -1.20 -21.42
CA ARG A 468 -8.12 -2.40 -22.22
C ARG A 468 -6.80 -3.08 -22.54
N ARG A 469 -6.76 -4.39 -22.31
CA ARG A 469 -5.69 -5.30 -22.72
C ARG A 469 -6.26 -6.37 -23.65
N SER A 470 -5.40 -7.18 -24.25
CA SER A 470 -5.83 -8.27 -25.12
C SER A 470 -6.72 -9.27 -24.36
N GLY A 471 -8.01 -9.31 -24.69
CA GLY A 471 -8.99 -10.26 -24.12
C GLY A 471 -9.61 -9.84 -22.78
N ALA A 472 -9.24 -8.69 -22.21
CA ALA A 472 -9.77 -8.19 -20.94
C ALA A 472 -10.00 -6.68 -20.99
N ALA A 473 -11.12 -6.24 -20.40
CA ALA A 473 -11.45 -4.83 -20.25
C ALA A 473 -11.63 -4.55 -18.75
N GLY A 474 -10.87 -3.57 -18.25
CA GLY A 474 -10.91 -3.18 -16.85
C GLY A 474 -12.18 -2.41 -16.48
N GLU A 475 -12.15 -1.82 -15.28
CA GLU A 475 -13.31 -1.12 -14.75
C GLU A 475 -13.58 0.17 -15.52
N VAL A 476 -14.87 0.39 -15.85
CA VAL A 476 -15.33 1.62 -16.48
C VAL A 476 -15.49 2.70 -15.42
N ARG A 477 -14.65 3.74 -15.50
CA ARG A 477 -14.68 4.90 -14.63
C ARG A 477 -15.23 6.11 -15.36
N SER A 478 -16.30 6.72 -14.86
CA SER A 478 -16.86 7.91 -15.49
C SER A 478 -15.93 9.12 -15.30
N ALA A 479 -15.82 9.97 -16.31
CA ALA A 479 -15.24 11.30 -16.16
C ALA A 479 -16.36 12.25 -15.72
N SER A 480 -16.32 12.70 -14.46
CA SER A 480 -17.39 13.47 -13.86
C SER A 480 -17.40 14.90 -14.43
N PRO A 481 -18.54 15.39 -14.95
CA PRO A 481 -18.67 16.81 -15.27
C PRO A 481 -18.75 17.68 -14.03
N GLN A 482 -19.05 17.08 -12.87
CA GLN A 482 -19.17 17.75 -11.58
C GLN A 482 -17.77 17.92 -11.01
N ARG A 483 -17.04 18.85 -11.62
CA ARG A 483 -15.69 19.23 -11.23
C ARG A 483 -15.76 19.92 -9.87
N GLN A 484 -14.85 19.57 -8.97
CA GLN A 484 -14.75 20.25 -7.68
C GLN A 484 -13.83 21.47 -7.83
N PRO A 485 -14.16 22.61 -7.19
CA PRO A 485 -13.20 23.68 -7.08
C PRO A 485 -11.96 23.20 -6.33
N ARG A 486 -10.80 23.70 -6.73
CA ARG A 486 -9.52 23.32 -6.13
C ARG A 486 -8.72 24.55 -5.78
N MET A 487 -7.86 24.41 -4.78
CA MET A 487 -6.94 25.46 -4.40
C MET A 487 -5.52 25.08 -4.85
N THR A 488 -4.95 25.89 -5.73
CA THR A 488 -3.63 25.70 -6.34
C THR A 488 -2.63 26.69 -5.75
N MET A 489 -1.34 26.34 -5.79
CA MET A 489 -0.24 27.23 -5.42
C MET A 489 0.56 27.53 -6.69
N PRO A 490 0.16 28.52 -7.51
CA PRO A 490 0.84 28.81 -8.78
C PRO A 490 2.19 29.50 -8.59
N HIS A 491 2.41 30.10 -7.42
CA HIS A 491 3.66 30.76 -7.05
C HIS A 491 4.77 29.74 -6.75
N ALA A 492 6.01 30.12 -7.03
CA ALA A 492 7.16 29.24 -6.82
C ALA A 492 7.27 28.81 -5.34
N ARG A 493 7.58 27.53 -5.13
CA ARG A 493 7.98 27.03 -3.82
C ARG A 493 9.39 27.53 -3.51
N LEU A 494 9.63 27.87 -2.25
CA LEU A 494 10.98 28.08 -1.73
C LEU A 494 11.66 26.71 -1.58
N ASP A 495 12.55 26.38 -2.51
CA ASP A 495 13.21 25.07 -2.57
C ASP A 495 13.91 24.73 -1.24
N GLY A 496 13.74 23.48 -0.79
CA GLY A 496 14.32 23.00 0.45
C GLY A 496 13.77 23.63 1.73
N THR A 497 12.68 24.40 1.66
CA THR A 497 12.17 25.18 2.82
C THR A 497 10.82 24.69 3.32
N VAL A 498 10.70 24.62 4.64
CA VAL A 498 9.48 24.29 5.37
C VAL A 498 9.26 25.22 6.56
N SER A 499 8.02 25.38 7.02
CA SER A 499 7.71 26.07 8.28
C SER A 499 8.10 25.24 9.51
N ALA A 500 7.95 25.80 10.71
CA ALA A 500 8.11 25.07 11.97
C ALA A 500 7.25 23.79 12.07
N TYR A 501 6.14 23.71 11.34
CA TYR A 501 5.25 22.53 11.29
C TYR A 501 5.51 21.61 10.10
N GLY A 502 6.62 21.81 9.36
CA GLY A 502 6.99 20.99 8.20
C GLY A 502 6.26 21.34 6.91
N THR A 503 5.51 22.46 6.88
CA THR A 503 4.70 22.87 5.73
C THR A 503 5.56 23.54 4.65
N PRO A 504 5.51 23.09 3.38
CA PRO A 504 6.21 23.78 2.29
C PRO A 504 5.84 25.26 2.19
N VAL A 505 6.83 26.12 2.04
CA VAL A 505 6.64 27.57 1.98
C VAL A 505 6.65 28.06 0.54
N TYR A 506 5.67 28.87 0.17
CA TYR A 506 5.49 29.42 -1.16
C TYR A 506 5.74 30.93 -1.19
N ALA A 507 6.24 31.43 -2.33
CA ALA A 507 6.53 32.84 -2.54
C ALA A 507 5.27 33.70 -2.80
N GLY A 508 4.06 33.13 -2.72
CA GLY A 508 2.81 33.87 -2.92
C GLY A 508 1.56 33.06 -2.57
N GLY A 509 0.42 33.74 -2.62
CA GLY A 509 -0.89 33.24 -2.19
C GLY A 509 -1.46 32.08 -3.01
N PRO A 510 -2.45 31.35 -2.44
CA PRO A 510 -3.19 30.35 -3.18
C PRO A 510 -4.15 30.99 -4.20
N VAL A 511 -4.44 30.23 -5.25
CA VAL A 511 -5.47 30.55 -6.25
C VAL A 511 -6.54 29.47 -6.23
N ALA A 512 -7.78 29.89 -5.98
CA ALA A 512 -8.95 29.03 -6.11
C ALA A 512 -9.37 28.94 -7.58
N VAL A 513 -9.42 27.73 -8.11
CA VAL A 513 -9.84 27.44 -9.48
C VAL A 513 -11.23 26.83 -9.43
N PHE A 514 -12.22 27.57 -9.94
CA PHE A 514 -13.61 27.14 -10.03
C PHE A 514 -13.93 26.63 -11.43
N PRO A 515 -14.50 25.43 -11.56
CA PRO A 515 -15.05 24.97 -12.83
C PRO A 515 -16.33 25.76 -13.19
N PRO A 516 -16.81 25.67 -14.45
CA PRO A 516 -18.13 26.18 -14.81
C PRO A 516 -19.20 25.65 -13.87
N THR A 517 -20.13 26.52 -13.47
CA THR A 517 -21.22 26.14 -12.58
C THR A 517 -22.19 25.23 -13.34
N LEU A 518 -22.68 24.19 -12.68
CA LEU A 518 -23.60 23.23 -13.32
C LEU A 518 -24.89 23.93 -13.77
N SER A 519 -25.42 24.84 -12.94
CA SER A 519 -26.65 25.58 -13.20
C SER A 519 -26.54 26.63 -14.30
N GLY A 520 -25.33 26.94 -14.78
CA GLY A 520 -25.09 28.04 -15.72
C GLY A 520 -25.35 29.43 -15.14
N LYS A 521 -25.40 29.54 -13.80
CA LYS A 521 -25.61 30.79 -13.05
C LYS A 521 -24.42 31.11 -12.18
N ASP A 522 -24.24 32.38 -11.86
CA ASP A 522 -23.21 32.84 -10.94
C ASP A 522 -23.47 32.28 -9.53
N GLU A 523 -22.41 31.96 -8.79
CA GLU A 523 -22.46 31.41 -7.43
C GLU A 523 -21.65 32.27 -6.45
N SER A 524 -22.22 32.57 -5.28
CA SER A 524 -21.53 33.28 -4.20
C SER A 524 -20.92 32.30 -3.19
N TRP A 525 -19.60 32.28 -3.08
CA TRP A 525 -18.84 31.41 -2.17
C TRP A 525 -18.29 32.19 -0.98
N ARG A 526 -18.37 31.64 0.23
CA ARG A 526 -17.79 32.28 1.41
C ARG A 526 -16.35 31.80 1.62
N ALA A 527 -15.40 32.74 1.64
CA ALA A 527 -14.00 32.48 2.00
C ALA A 527 -13.75 32.84 3.47
N ILE A 528 -13.18 31.89 4.22
CA ILE A 528 -12.81 32.04 5.63
C ILE A 528 -11.31 31.73 5.73
N VAL A 529 -10.53 32.71 6.16
CA VAL A 529 -9.07 32.60 6.34
C VAL A 529 -8.74 32.67 7.82
N THR A 530 -8.02 31.69 8.34
CA THR A 530 -7.58 31.63 9.74
C THR A 530 -6.09 31.38 9.84
N ASP A 531 -5.45 31.90 10.90
CA ASP A 531 -4.09 31.52 11.24
C ASP A 531 -4.03 30.03 11.63
N PHE A 532 -2.94 29.37 11.27
CA PHE A 532 -2.72 27.99 11.65
C PHE A 532 -2.19 27.90 13.08
N GLY A 533 -3.08 27.58 14.03
CA GLY A 533 -2.73 27.39 15.45
C GLY A 533 -2.00 26.08 15.78
N GLY A 534 -1.59 25.31 14.78
CA GLY A 534 -1.01 23.97 14.92
C GLY A 534 -1.99 22.84 14.66
N TYR A 535 -1.46 21.64 14.45
CA TYR A 535 -2.27 20.46 14.16
C TYR A 535 -3.18 20.07 15.32
N GLY A 536 -4.44 19.79 15.01
CA GLY A 536 -5.49 19.47 15.99
C GLY A 536 -6.12 20.69 16.66
N ALA A 537 -5.60 21.90 16.41
CA ALA A 537 -6.22 23.14 16.85
C ALA A 537 -7.28 23.57 15.83
N PHE A 538 -8.49 23.80 16.32
CA PHE A 538 -9.61 24.34 15.55
C PHE A 538 -10.01 25.68 16.16
N THR A 539 -10.27 26.66 15.30
CA THR A 539 -10.69 27.99 15.73
C THR A 539 -11.87 28.49 14.91
N THR A 540 -12.66 29.37 15.53
CA THR A 540 -13.66 30.20 14.85
C THR A 540 -13.13 31.61 14.60
N ASP A 541 -11.99 31.96 15.21
CA ASP A 541 -11.37 33.26 15.03
C ASP A 541 -10.76 33.35 13.63
N SER A 542 -11.28 34.29 12.84
CA SER A 542 -10.91 34.47 11.44
C SER A 542 -10.07 35.72 11.26
N VAL A 543 -8.99 35.58 10.49
CA VAL A 543 -8.17 36.71 10.01
C VAL A 543 -8.98 37.52 9.01
N MET A 544 -9.69 36.84 8.10
CA MET A 544 -10.49 37.45 7.05
C MET A 544 -11.69 36.58 6.67
N VAL A 545 -12.85 37.20 6.48
CA VAL A 545 -14.07 36.54 5.96
C VAL A 545 -14.73 37.44 4.92
N TYR A 546 -14.97 36.91 3.73
CA TYR A 546 -15.58 37.65 2.63
C TYR A 546 -16.26 36.71 1.63
N ASP A 547 -17.15 37.27 0.81
CA ASP A 547 -17.85 36.52 -0.24
C ASP A 547 -17.15 36.69 -1.59
N LEU A 548 -17.07 35.60 -2.34
CA LEU A 548 -16.49 35.44 -3.66
C LEU A 548 -17.60 35.24 -4.68
N GLU A 549 -17.75 36.15 -5.63
CA GLU A 549 -18.67 35.99 -6.75
C GLU A 549 -17.97 35.18 -7.86
N VAL A 550 -18.42 33.94 -8.07
CA VAL A 550 -17.90 33.02 -9.09
C VAL A 550 -18.81 33.08 -10.32
N PRO A 551 -18.30 33.53 -11.49
CA PRO A 551 -19.09 33.56 -12.72
C PRO A 551 -19.54 32.17 -13.15
N ALA A 552 -20.66 32.08 -13.87
CA ALA A 552 -21.18 30.82 -14.42
C ALA A 552 -20.16 30.03 -15.26
N ALA A 553 -19.26 30.73 -15.96
CA ALA A 553 -18.20 30.10 -16.76
C ALA A 553 -17.05 29.49 -15.94
N GLY A 554 -17.05 29.69 -14.61
CA GLY A 554 -15.91 29.39 -13.74
C GLY A 554 -14.80 30.43 -13.85
N GLY A 555 -13.64 30.13 -13.28
CA GLY A 555 -12.48 31.02 -13.33
C GLY A 555 -11.48 30.80 -12.19
N GLU A 556 -10.44 31.61 -12.20
CA GLU A 556 -9.40 31.64 -11.17
C GLU A 556 -9.59 32.88 -10.29
N VAL A 557 -9.50 32.69 -8.97
CA VAL A 557 -9.65 33.75 -7.97
C VAL A 557 -8.51 33.68 -6.97
N GLU A 558 -7.76 34.77 -6.84
CA GLU A 558 -6.73 34.94 -5.80
C GLU A 558 -7.40 35.18 -4.44
N ILE A 559 -7.03 34.40 -3.43
CA ILE A 559 -7.66 34.47 -2.09
C ILE A 559 -6.96 35.49 -1.17
N LEU A 560 -5.64 35.59 -1.30
CA LEU A 560 -4.84 36.57 -0.56
C LEU A 560 -4.47 37.66 -1.56
N THR A 561 -5.28 38.72 -1.57
CA THR A 561 -5.10 39.84 -2.51
C THR A 561 -3.95 40.75 -2.08
N ASP A 562 -3.44 41.50 -3.05
CA ASP A 562 -2.29 42.39 -2.91
C ASP A 562 -2.53 43.47 -1.84
N ASP A 563 -1.83 43.35 -0.71
CA ASP A 563 -1.65 44.40 0.30
C ASP A 563 -0.29 45.10 0.06
N ASP A 564 -0.10 46.31 0.60
CA ASP A 564 1.17 47.03 0.51
C ASP A 564 2.31 46.29 1.26
N TYR A 565 1.96 45.35 2.14
CA TYR A 565 2.87 44.51 2.92
C TYR A 565 2.86 43.04 2.46
N PRO A 566 3.96 42.30 2.64
CA PRO A 566 4.00 40.89 2.23
C PRO A 566 3.23 40.01 3.21
N TRP A 567 2.43 39.09 2.68
CA TRP A 567 1.82 38.03 3.49
C TRP A 567 2.91 37.08 4.02
N VAL A 568 3.02 36.99 5.34
CA VAL A 568 3.98 36.10 6.03
C VAL A 568 3.23 35.33 7.11
N GLY A 569 3.27 34.00 7.03
CA GLY A 569 2.62 33.16 8.03
C GLY A 569 2.19 31.80 7.49
N GLU A 570 1.46 31.07 8.32
CA GLU A 570 0.87 29.78 8.00
C GLU A 570 -0.64 29.84 8.22
N PHE A 571 -1.40 29.47 7.19
CA PHE A 571 -2.83 29.76 7.12
C PHE A 571 -3.64 28.53 6.73
N VAL A 572 -4.91 28.55 7.11
CA VAL A 572 -5.93 27.63 6.63
C VAL A 572 -7.03 28.46 5.95
N VAL A 573 -7.29 28.17 4.69
CA VAL A 573 -8.40 28.79 3.95
C VAL A 573 -9.48 27.75 3.75
N ARG A 574 -10.70 28.10 4.16
CA ARG A 574 -11.92 27.32 3.92
C ARG A 574 -12.83 28.07 2.97
N LEU A 575 -13.24 27.40 1.89
CA LEU A 575 -14.21 27.90 0.94
C LEU A 575 -15.52 27.12 1.11
N VAL A 576 -16.62 27.82 1.38
CA VAL A 576 -17.94 27.24 1.62
C VAL A 576 -18.89 27.69 0.51
N ASN A 577 -19.53 26.73 -0.15
CA ASN A 577 -20.50 27.02 -1.21
C ASN A 577 -21.89 27.38 -0.64
N PRO A 578 -22.80 27.95 -1.45
CA PRO A 578 -24.18 28.25 -1.02
C PRO A 578 -24.95 27.06 -0.45
N ARG A 579 -24.57 25.84 -0.87
CA ARG A 579 -25.20 24.58 -0.51
C ARG A 579 -24.61 23.97 0.77
N GLY A 580 -23.67 24.64 1.44
CA GLY A 580 -23.04 24.22 2.70
C GLY A 580 -21.89 23.20 2.56
N ARG A 581 -21.48 22.85 1.33
CA ARG A 581 -20.26 22.05 1.11
C ARG A 581 -19.06 22.96 1.22
N SER A 582 -18.01 22.47 1.88
CA SER A 582 -16.76 23.22 1.98
C SER A 582 -15.56 22.35 1.69
N PHE A 583 -14.53 22.97 1.14
CA PHE A 583 -13.18 22.41 1.12
C PHE A 583 -12.24 23.41 1.77
N GLN A 584 -11.14 22.92 2.32
CA GLN A 584 -10.15 23.77 2.94
C GLN A 584 -8.76 23.36 2.48
N LYS A 585 -7.82 24.30 2.50
CA LYS A 585 -6.41 24.02 2.25
C LYS A 585 -5.55 24.76 3.25
N HIS A 586 -4.49 24.08 3.66
CA HIS A 586 -3.45 24.58 4.55
C HIS A 586 -2.18 24.82 3.74
N PHE A 587 -1.51 25.94 4.01
CA PHE A 587 -0.30 26.37 3.31
C PHE A 587 0.49 27.35 4.16
N ALA A 588 1.79 27.48 3.86
CA ALA A 588 2.68 28.49 4.43
C ALA A 588 3.18 29.43 3.33
N ILE A 589 3.22 30.73 3.62
CA ILE A 589 3.61 31.76 2.65
C ILE A 589 4.65 32.68 3.26
N ALA A 590 5.64 33.01 2.44
CA ALA A 590 6.53 34.14 2.61
C ALA A 590 6.52 34.92 1.30
N GLU A 591 5.61 35.88 1.17
CA GLU A 591 5.33 36.53 -0.10
C GLU A 591 6.56 37.28 -0.64
N GLN A 592 6.90 37.03 -1.91
CA GLN A 592 8.08 37.58 -2.59
C GLN A 592 9.43 37.27 -1.93
N ALA A 593 9.49 36.28 -1.03
CA ALA A 593 10.75 35.76 -0.55
C ALA A 593 11.42 34.90 -1.63
N ASP A 594 12.75 34.94 -1.70
CA ASP A 594 13.59 34.08 -2.51
C ASP A 594 14.81 33.63 -1.70
N LEU A 595 15.40 32.49 -2.08
CA LEU A 595 16.53 31.88 -1.40
C LEU A 595 17.78 31.83 -2.28
N THR A 596 18.84 32.44 -1.80
CA THR A 596 20.17 32.30 -2.39
C THR A 596 21.04 31.43 -1.50
N ILE A 597 21.42 30.25 -2.00
CA ILE A 597 22.33 29.32 -1.30
C ILE A 597 23.66 29.24 -2.03
N THR A 598 24.77 29.46 -1.31
CA THR A 598 26.14 29.36 -1.84
C THR A 598 26.83 28.11 -1.30
N TYR A 599 27.35 27.26 -2.20
CA TYR A 599 28.00 25.98 -1.86
C TYR A 599 29.53 26.09 -1.94
N SER A 600 30.17 26.55 -0.86
CA SER A 600 31.62 26.76 -0.81
C SER A 600 32.38 25.43 -0.85
N GLY A 601 33.10 25.18 -1.95
CA GLY A 601 33.82 23.91 -2.17
C GLY A 601 32.92 22.73 -2.56
N GLY A 602 31.60 22.96 -2.67
CA GLY A 602 30.60 21.95 -3.02
C GLY A 602 30.47 21.66 -4.52
N GLY A 603 29.37 21.00 -4.87
CA GLY A 603 28.91 20.79 -6.25
C GLY A 603 28.30 22.06 -6.84
N ASP A 604 27.85 21.97 -8.10
CA ASP A 604 27.12 23.06 -8.74
C ASP A 604 25.66 23.05 -8.27
N GLY A 605 25.39 23.65 -7.11
CA GLY A 605 24.04 23.77 -6.55
C GLY A 605 23.71 22.79 -5.41
N PHE A 606 24.69 22.05 -4.88
CA PHE A 606 24.49 21.15 -3.75
C PHE A 606 25.77 20.89 -2.97
N ARG A 607 25.61 20.42 -1.73
CA ARG A 607 26.71 20.05 -0.83
C ARG A 607 27.22 18.64 -1.17
N ILE A 608 28.53 18.43 -1.09
CA ILE A 608 29.16 17.13 -1.38
C ILE A 608 29.67 16.47 -0.09
N PRO A 609 29.70 15.13 -0.02
CA PRO A 609 30.32 14.39 1.07
C PRO A 609 31.83 14.62 1.12
N THR A 610 32.33 14.68 2.34
CA THR A 610 33.73 14.65 2.73
C THR A 610 33.91 13.66 3.89
N ILE A 611 35.15 13.35 4.29
CA ILE A 611 35.41 12.48 5.44
C ILE A 611 34.87 13.10 6.74
N ASP A 612 34.92 14.43 6.86
CA ASP A 612 34.51 15.15 8.07
C ASP A 612 33.02 15.55 8.07
N GLY A 613 32.23 15.14 7.07
CA GLY A 613 30.82 15.57 6.92
C GLY A 613 30.51 16.14 5.54
N LEU A 614 29.59 17.10 5.46
CA LEU A 614 29.21 17.78 4.22
C LEU A 614 30.02 19.07 3.96
N SER A 615 30.26 19.41 2.69
CA SER A 615 30.87 20.70 2.33
C SER A 615 30.03 21.89 2.86
N PRO A 616 30.62 23.03 3.28
CA PRO A 616 29.86 24.16 3.84
C PRO A 616 28.83 24.78 2.89
N ALA A 617 27.80 25.41 3.46
CA ALA A 617 26.80 26.18 2.71
C ALA A 617 26.39 27.47 3.43
N ASP A 618 26.22 28.56 2.69
CA ASP A 618 25.70 29.84 3.21
C ASP A 618 24.30 30.10 2.62
N ILE A 619 23.31 30.33 3.48
CA ILE A 619 21.91 30.56 3.12
C ILE A 619 21.57 32.03 3.36
N ARG A 620 20.96 32.68 2.36
CA ARG A 620 20.47 34.05 2.46
C ARG A 620 19.05 34.14 1.90
N VAL A 621 18.15 34.73 2.67
CA VAL A 621 16.82 35.12 2.19
C VAL A 621 16.91 36.50 1.55
N VAL A 622 16.26 36.68 0.41
CA VAL A 622 16.14 37.94 -0.31
C VAL A 622 14.65 38.26 -0.46
N SER A 623 14.29 39.52 -0.31
CA SER A 623 12.93 40.02 -0.52
C SER A 623 12.80 40.68 -1.90
N GLY A 624 11.59 40.61 -2.48
CA GLY A 624 11.23 41.34 -3.69
C GLY A 624 10.95 42.83 -3.45
N ASP A 625 9.85 43.33 -4.01
CA ASP A 625 9.42 44.72 -3.91
C ASP A 625 8.80 45.04 -2.53
N LYS A 626 8.21 44.05 -1.87
CA LYS A 626 7.62 44.17 -0.53
C LYS A 626 8.69 43.99 0.57
N PRO A 627 8.69 44.83 1.62
CA PRO A 627 9.72 44.79 2.67
C PRO A 627 9.56 43.57 3.59
N LEU A 628 10.61 42.79 3.74
CA LEU A 628 10.67 41.58 4.57
C LEU A 628 12.01 41.51 5.29
N ASP A 629 11.98 41.34 6.61
CA ASP A 629 13.17 41.19 7.44
C ASP A 629 13.46 39.71 7.75
N ALA A 630 14.73 39.34 7.76
CA ALA A 630 15.20 37.97 7.99
C ALA A 630 16.28 37.93 9.07
N GLU A 631 16.06 37.13 10.12
CA GLU A 631 16.99 36.93 11.23
C GLU A 631 17.35 35.43 11.41
N PRO A 632 18.65 35.04 11.36
CA PRO A 632 19.79 35.87 10.99
C PRO A 632 19.84 36.12 9.46
N ALA A 633 20.43 37.24 9.04
CA ALA A 633 20.52 37.61 7.63
C ALA A 633 21.32 36.62 6.74
N ILE A 634 22.25 35.87 7.35
CA ILE A 634 23.00 34.78 6.70
C ILE A 634 23.14 33.62 7.69
N VAL A 635 22.61 32.45 7.34
CA VAL A 635 22.83 31.20 8.06
C VAL A 635 24.00 30.46 7.42
N ARG A 636 24.96 29.98 8.22
CA ARG A 636 26.12 29.23 7.74
C ARG A 636 26.05 27.82 8.27
N LEU A 637 26.08 26.84 7.38
CA LEU A 637 26.05 25.42 7.71
C LEU A 637 27.44 24.80 7.63
N GLY A 638 27.87 24.19 8.74
CA GLY A 638 29.08 23.39 8.89
C GLY A 638 28.88 21.92 8.48
N ALA A 639 29.88 21.09 8.75
CA ALA A 639 29.96 19.73 8.20
C ALA A 639 28.82 18.79 8.67
N ASP A 640 28.40 18.92 9.92
CA ASP A 640 27.35 18.08 10.53
C ASP A 640 25.94 18.70 10.44
N GLU A 641 25.83 19.96 10.03
CA GLU A 641 24.57 20.70 10.05
C GLU A 641 23.81 20.54 8.74
N ILE A 642 22.75 19.74 8.71
CA ILE A 642 21.96 19.48 7.48
C ILE A 642 20.99 20.62 7.18
N THR A 643 20.44 21.23 8.22
CA THR A 643 19.37 22.25 8.13
C THR A 643 19.77 23.54 8.84
N GLY A 644 19.29 24.67 8.34
CA GLY A 644 19.42 25.98 8.97
C GLY A 644 18.06 26.60 9.27
N THR A 645 18.00 27.52 10.24
CA THR A 645 16.76 28.19 10.62
C THR A 645 16.85 29.69 10.38
N VAL A 646 15.81 30.28 9.79
CA VAL A 646 15.66 31.73 9.56
C VAL A 646 14.27 32.15 10.02
N GLU A 647 14.19 33.20 10.82
CA GLU A 647 12.93 33.84 11.18
C GLU A 647 12.66 35.00 10.22
N LEU A 648 11.48 35.00 9.61
CA LEU A 648 10.98 36.09 8.78
C LEU A 648 9.99 36.92 9.57
N SER A 649 10.05 38.24 9.40
CA SER A 649 9.11 39.16 10.03
C SER A 649 8.79 40.37 9.16
N THR A 650 7.68 41.03 9.48
CA THR A 650 7.19 42.25 8.83
C THR A 650 6.95 43.34 9.87
N ASP A 651 6.92 44.61 9.43
CA ASP A 651 6.64 45.76 10.30
C ASP A 651 5.24 45.72 10.95
N GLU A 652 4.28 45.04 10.31
CA GLU A 652 2.91 44.84 10.83
C GLU A 652 2.81 43.71 11.87
N GLY A 653 3.94 43.07 12.22
CA GLY A 653 4.04 42.07 13.28
C GLY A 653 3.75 40.63 12.86
N ALA A 654 3.53 40.38 11.57
CA ALA A 654 3.46 39.02 11.03
C ALA A 654 4.85 38.39 10.99
N TRP A 655 4.96 37.11 11.33
CA TRP A 655 6.23 36.38 11.39
C TRP A 655 6.07 34.91 10.96
N LEU A 656 7.15 34.32 10.47
CA LEU A 656 7.21 32.90 10.09
C LEU A 656 8.62 32.36 10.29
N GLN A 657 8.76 31.27 11.04
CA GLN A 657 10.02 30.55 11.15
C GLN A 657 10.19 29.56 9.99
N LEU A 658 11.29 29.68 9.26
CA LEU A 658 11.68 28.82 8.16
C LEU A 658 12.80 27.86 8.59
N GLN A 659 12.65 26.59 8.25
CA GLN A 659 13.74 25.61 8.24
C GLN A 659 14.15 25.36 6.79
N VAL A 660 15.41 25.64 6.47
CA VAL A 660 15.99 25.53 5.13
C VAL A 660 16.97 24.37 5.09
N THR A 661 16.76 23.45 4.16
CA THR A 661 17.59 22.26 3.93
C THR A 661 18.22 22.35 2.53
N PRO A 662 19.50 22.75 2.41
CA PRO A 662 20.18 22.79 1.12
C PRO A 662 20.27 21.39 0.49
N GLY A 663 20.23 21.34 -0.84
CA GLY A 663 20.49 20.09 -1.58
C GLY A 663 21.82 19.44 -1.21
N THR A 664 21.83 18.11 -1.07
CA THR A 664 23.01 17.31 -0.71
C THR A 664 23.21 16.16 -1.70
N LEU A 665 24.47 15.81 -1.99
CA LEU A 665 24.81 14.57 -2.68
C LEU A 665 24.75 13.44 -1.68
N GLN A 666 23.83 12.51 -1.93
CA GLN A 666 23.68 11.28 -1.15
C GLN A 666 24.10 10.08 -2.01
N PHE A 667 24.57 9.02 -1.37
CA PHE A 667 24.98 7.82 -2.09
C PHE A 667 24.79 6.57 -1.25
N GLU A 668 24.68 5.44 -1.94
CA GLU A 668 24.58 4.11 -1.34
C GLU A 668 25.66 3.25 -2.00
N VAL A 669 26.60 2.77 -1.19
CA VAL A 669 27.56 1.74 -1.61
C VAL A 669 27.27 0.47 -0.82
N PRO A 670 27.03 -0.65 -1.51
CA PRO A 670 26.76 -1.92 -0.85
C PRO A 670 27.99 -2.43 -0.12
N LEU A 671 27.76 -2.88 1.11
CA LEU A 671 28.77 -3.47 1.98
C LEU A 671 28.44 -4.94 2.23
N ALA A 672 29.48 -5.73 2.44
CA ALA A 672 29.34 -7.13 2.75
C ALA A 672 28.76 -7.33 4.16
N ASP A 673 28.99 -6.45 5.12
CA ASP A 673 28.63 -6.61 6.54
C ASP A 673 27.44 -5.76 7.01
N GLU A 674 26.94 -4.87 6.16
CA GLU A 674 25.87 -3.92 6.51
C GLU A 674 24.78 -3.92 5.44
N SER A 675 23.53 -3.66 5.84
CA SER A 675 22.48 -3.33 4.87
C SER A 675 22.87 -2.05 4.12
N VAL A 676 22.48 -1.98 2.85
CA VAL A 676 22.71 -0.77 2.04
C VAL A 676 22.05 0.41 2.74
N ALA A 677 22.83 1.46 3.00
CA ALA A 677 22.38 2.66 3.69
C ALA A 677 22.77 3.89 2.88
N ARG A 678 21.89 4.89 2.89
CA ARG A 678 22.12 6.17 2.22
C ARG A 678 23.02 7.05 3.09
N ARG A 679 24.06 7.61 2.47
CA ARG A 679 25.14 8.33 3.15
C ARG A 679 25.35 9.71 2.56
N THR A 680 25.73 10.64 3.43
CA THR A 680 26.12 12.03 3.11
C THR A 680 27.57 12.34 3.50
N THR A 681 28.31 11.34 3.98
CA THR A 681 29.70 11.41 4.43
C THR A 681 30.54 10.36 3.68
N THR A 682 31.79 10.68 3.37
CA THR A 682 32.68 9.75 2.66
C THR A 682 32.92 8.52 3.53
N LEU A 683 32.63 7.33 3.00
CA LEU A 683 32.74 6.09 3.74
C LEU A 683 34.19 5.66 3.89
N VAL A 684 34.68 5.56 5.12
CA VAL A 684 35.99 4.97 5.43
C VAL A 684 35.80 3.52 5.88
N THR A 685 36.41 2.58 5.16
CA THR A 685 36.24 1.13 5.41
C THR A 685 37.45 0.30 4.97
N ARG A 686 37.32 -1.03 4.96
CA ARG A 686 38.32 -1.98 4.42
C ARG A 686 37.89 -2.47 3.02
N PRO A 687 38.82 -2.73 2.09
CA PRO A 687 38.48 -3.15 0.73
C PRO A 687 37.61 -4.40 0.66
N LYS A 688 37.84 -5.38 1.54
CA LYS A 688 37.05 -6.63 1.61
C LYS A 688 35.60 -6.44 2.08
N ARG A 689 35.28 -5.30 2.68
CA ARG A 689 33.91 -4.98 3.11
C ARG A 689 33.09 -4.35 2.00
N VAL A 690 33.72 -3.83 0.95
CA VAL A 690 33.00 -3.27 -0.20
C VAL A 690 32.49 -4.42 -1.06
N ASP A 691 31.17 -4.48 -1.26
CA ASP A 691 30.60 -5.42 -2.21
C ASP A 691 30.76 -4.87 -3.64
N ALA A 692 31.68 -5.47 -4.39
CA ALA A 692 31.99 -5.06 -5.75
C ALA A 692 30.95 -5.53 -6.78
N PHE A 693 30.04 -6.43 -6.43
CA PHE A 693 28.99 -6.92 -7.31
C PHE A 693 27.69 -6.14 -7.14
N GLY A 694 27.51 -5.50 -5.99
CA GLY A 694 26.33 -4.70 -5.71
C GLY A 694 26.22 -3.43 -6.56
N LYS A 695 24.99 -2.91 -6.60
CA LYS A 695 24.61 -1.70 -7.31
C LYS A 695 24.91 -0.45 -6.47
N ILE A 696 25.65 0.49 -7.04
CA ILE A 696 25.90 1.80 -6.42
C ILE A 696 24.78 2.75 -6.82
N VAL A 697 24.17 3.39 -5.83
CA VAL A 697 23.13 4.41 -6.03
C VAL A 697 23.71 5.77 -5.65
N VAL A 698 23.40 6.78 -6.44
CA VAL A 698 23.78 8.18 -6.18
C VAL A 698 22.53 9.02 -6.32
N ASN A 699 22.16 9.78 -5.30
CA ASN A 699 21.09 10.76 -5.36
C ASN A 699 21.70 12.15 -5.30
N ALA A 700 21.59 12.90 -6.39
CA ALA A 700 22.21 14.21 -6.51
C ALA A 700 21.24 15.18 -7.18
N PRO A 701 20.85 16.28 -6.52
CA PRO A 701 19.98 17.27 -7.14
C PRO A 701 20.70 17.95 -8.32
N GLY A 702 19.98 18.20 -9.40
CA GLY A 702 20.49 18.94 -10.56
C GLY A 702 21.40 18.15 -11.52
N GLU A 703 21.96 18.82 -12.52
CA GLU A 703 22.57 18.15 -13.68
C GLU A 703 23.99 17.59 -13.42
N LEU A 704 24.17 16.27 -13.58
CA LEU A 704 25.47 15.59 -13.52
C LEU A 704 26.03 15.27 -14.93
N ARG A 705 26.68 16.24 -15.58
CA ARG A 705 27.20 16.08 -16.95
C ARG A 705 28.36 15.08 -17.04
N HIS A 706 28.22 14.08 -17.92
CA HIS A 706 29.24 13.03 -18.16
C HIS A 706 29.68 12.33 -16.87
N ALA A 707 28.72 11.99 -16.01
CA ALA A 707 29.03 11.41 -14.71
C ALA A 707 29.41 9.93 -14.78
N HIS A 708 30.44 9.56 -14.03
CA HIS A 708 30.96 8.19 -13.93
C HIS A 708 31.30 7.86 -12.48
N VAL A 709 31.10 6.62 -12.08
CA VAL A 709 31.75 6.05 -10.91
C VAL A 709 33.12 5.54 -11.33
N ALA A 710 34.16 6.00 -10.64
CA ALA A 710 35.55 5.60 -10.89
C ALA A 710 36.10 4.82 -9.70
N VAL A 711 36.88 3.78 -10.00
CA VAL A 711 37.63 3.02 -8.98
C VAL A 711 39.12 3.19 -9.25
N SER A 712 39.86 3.55 -8.21
CA SER A 712 41.32 3.67 -8.25
C SER A 712 41.96 2.91 -7.10
N SER A 713 43.22 2.51 -7.26
CA SER A 713 44.05 1.88 -6.22
C SER A 713 45.39 2.60 -6.20
N GLY A 714 45.60 3.47 -5.20
CA GLY A 714 46.70 4.43 -5.21
C GLY A 714 46.59 5.39 -6.41
N GLU A 715 47.66 5.54 -7.18
CA GLU A 715 47.67 6.39 -8.39
C GLU A 715 47.07 5.71 -9.64
N ARG A 716 46.65 4.45 -9.54
CA ARG A 716 46.19 3.65 -10.69
C ARG A 716 44.67 3.65 -10.81
N ASP A 717 44.16 4.16 -11.94
CA ASP A 717 42.75 3.99 -12.34
C ASP A 717 42.48 2.52 -12.75
N ILE A 718 41.47 1.90 -12.14
CA ILE A 718 41.05 0.51 -12.40
C ILE A 718 39.93 0.46 -13.44
N CYS A 719 38.88 1.23 -13.22
CA CYS A 719 37.75 1.34 -14.14
C CYS A 719 36.98 2.66 -13.97
N ARG A 720 36.17 2.98 -14.98
CA ARG A 720 35.17 4.05 -14.94
C ARG A 720 33.90 3.55 -15.60
N VAL A 721 32.79 3.63 -14.88
CA VAL A 721 31.49 3.16 -15.34
C VAL A 721 30.54 4.36 -15.41
N PRO A 722 29.89 4.62 -16.56
CA PRO A 722 28.91 5.69 -16.66
C PRO A 722 27.70 5.41 -15.78
N ILE A 723 27.13 6.45 -15.17
CA ILE A 723 25.88 6.31 -14.41
C ILE A 723 24.67 6.31 -15.36
N LYS A 724 23.68 5.45 -15.09
CA LYS A 724 22.34 5.54 -15.68
C LYS A 724 21.46 6.34 -14.73
N ARG A 725 20.81 7.41 -15.20
CA ARG A 725 20.11 8.37 -14.33
C ARG A 725 18.63 8.49 -14.68
N PHE A 726 17.77 8.52 -13.66
CA PHE A 726 16.34 8.77 -13.70
C PHE A 726 15.99 9.83 -12.64
N GLY A 727 15.57 11.02 -13.07
CA GLY A 727 15.40 12.16 -12.16
C GLY A 727 16.70 12.50 -11.43
N ASP A 728 16.66 12.54 -10.10
CA ASP A 728 17.82 12.81 -9.24
C ASP A 728 18.63 11.57 -8.86
N THR A 729 18.12 10.38 -9.17
CA THR A 729 18.75 9.11 -8.82
C THR A 729 19.54 8.54 -9.99
N GLY A 730 20.80 8.21 -9.74
CA GLY A 730 21.72 7.57 -10.67
C GLY A 730 22.20 6.21 -10.15
N TYR A 731 22.47 5.29 -11.08
CA TYR A 731 22.88 3.93 -10.78
C TYR A 731 24.13 3.53 -11.57
N ALA A 732 25.02 2.76 -10.94
CA ALA A 732 26.17 2.14 -11.60
C ALA A 732 26.47 0.75 -11.01
N GLU A 733 26.90 -0.16 -11.87
CA GLU A 733 27.35 -1.50 -11.52
C GLU A 733 28.72 -1.74 -12.15
N PHE A 734 29.64 -2.37 -11.43
CA PHE A 734 30.98 -2.62 -11.95
C PHE A 734 31.02 -3.73 -13.01
N GLY A 735 30.00 -4.60 -13.06
CA GLY A 735 29.88 -5.69 -14.03
C GLY A 735 31.15 -6.52 -14.10
N LYS A 736 31.76 -6.63 -15.30
CA LYS A 736 32.99 -7.40 -15.55
C LYS A 736 34.22 -6.96 -14.73
N PHE A 737 34.16 -5.80 -14.06
CA PHE A 737 35.24 -5.33 -13.18
C PHE A 737 35.10 -5.79 -11.74
N ALA A 738 33.94 -6.32 -11.32
CA ALA A 738 33.64 -6.69 -9.93
C ALA A 738 34.68 -7.66 -9.34
N ASP A 739 34.99 -8.75 -10.05
CA ASP A 739 36.03 -9.73 -9.63
C ASP A 739 37.41 -9.09 -9.43
N ARG A 740 37.77 -8.11 -10.27
CA ARG A 740 39.06 -7.43 -10.14
C ARG A 740 39.06 -6.51 -8.93
N ILE A 741 37.95 -5.83 -8.68
CA ILE A 741 37.79 -4.88 -7.57
C ILE A 741 37.81 -5.62 -6.23
N SER A 742 37.12 -6.76 -6.12
CA SER A 742 37.07 -7.57 -4.89
C SER A 742 38.44 -8.12 -4.45
N LEU A 743 39.40 -8.22 -5.38
CA LEU A 743 40.78 -8.65 -5.12
C LEU A 743 41.73 -7.50 -4.73
N LEU A 744 41.29 -6.24 -4.77
CA LEU A 744 42.15 -5.09 -4.46
C LEU A 744 42.50 -5.03 -2.97
N LYS A 745 43.76 -4.70 -2.68
CA LYS A 745 44.26 -4.50 -1.30
C LYS A 745 44.02 -3.09 -0.76
N ALA A 746 43.70 -2.13 -1.63
CA ALA A 746 43.29 -0.78 -1.29
C ALA A 746 42.49 -0.25 -2.49
N LEU A 747 41.44 0.53 -2.24
CA LEU A 747 40.66 1.15 -3.30
C LEU A 747 40.05 2.49 -2.85
N ARG A 748 39.83 3.39 -3.81
CA ARG A 748 39.01 4.58 -3.67
C ARG A 748 37.92 4.54 -4.74
N ILE A 749 36.67 4.69 -4.32
CA ILE A 749 35.52 4.85 -5.22
C ILE A 749 35.14 6.32 -5.23
N SER A 750 35.10 6.94 -6.40
CA SER A 750 34.72 8.35 -6.55
C SER A 750 33.61 8.53 -7.56
N LEU A 751 32.78 9.56 -7.35
CA LEU A 751 31.86 10.09 -8.34
C LEU A 751 32.53 11.24 -9.06
N ASP A 752 32.63 11.13 -10.38
CA ASP A 752 33.32 12.10 -11.22
C ASP A 752 32.36 12.67 -12.27
N TRP A 753 32.22 14.00 -12.34
CA TRP A 753 31.40 14.66 -13.36
C TRP A 753 31.99 15.99 -13.82
N THR A 754 31.45 16.55 -14.89
CA THR A 754 31.85 17.86 -15.41
C THR A 754 30.96 18.95 -14.82
N ARG A 755 31.57 19.96 -14.19
CA ARG A 755 30.85 21.12 -13.66
C ARG A 755 30.13 21.88 -14.78
N VAL A 756 28.87 22.23 -14.53
CA VAL A 756 28.07 23.18 -15.29
C VAL A 756 28.76 24.55 -15.25
N THR A 757 29.29 24.95 -14.10
CA THR A 757 30.08 26.17 -13.95
C THR A 757 31.55 25.91 -14.34
N GLY A 758 32.02 26.57 -15.41
CA GLY A 758 33.45 26.57 -15.78
C GLY A 758 34.02 25.30 -16.43
N ARG A 759 33.22 24.26 -16.73
CA ARG A 759 33.60 23.05 -17.49
C ARG A 759 34.79 22.24 -16.95
N LYS A 760 35.12 22.37 -15.66
CA LYS A 760 36.15 21.54 -15.01
C LYS A 760 35.55 20.25 -14.46
N ARG A 761 36.34 19.17 -14.44
CA ARG A 761 35.93 17.91 -13.81
C ARG A 761 36.01 18.04 -12.28
N LEU A 762 34.96 17.64 -11.58
CA LEU A 762 34.96 17.44 -10.14
C LEU A 762 35.01 15.92 -9.86
N SER A 763 35.77 15.53 -8.85
CA SER A 763 35.89 14.15 -8.39
C SER A 763 35.64 14.14 -6.88
N VAL A 764 34.63 13.41 -6.44
CA VAL A 764 34.20 13.36 -5.05
C VAL A 764 34.39 11.93 -4.53
N PRO A 765 35.21 11.70 -3.50
CA PRO A 765 35.41 10.37 -2.93
C PRO A 765 34.14 9.93 -2.19
N LEU A 766 33.55 8.82 -2.62
CA LEU A 766 32.43 8.18 -1.94
C LEU A 766 32.93 7.15 -0.92
N VAL A 767 34.00 6.42 -1.27
CA VAL A 767 34.60 5.40 -0.41
C VAL A 767 36.12 5.53 -0.41
N GLU A 768 36.71 5.48 0.79
CA GLU A 768 38.13 5.29 1.00
C GLU A 768 38.38 3.97 1.75
N ALA A 769 39.08 3.06 1.08
CA ALA A 769 39.37 1.75 1.63
C ALA A 769 40.88 1.46 1.60
N SER A 770 41.54 1.60 2.76
CA SER A 770 42.99 1.47 2.91
C SER A 770 43.45 0.02 3.03
N SER A 771 44.72 -0.23 2.70
CA SER A 771 45.37 -1.55 2.90
C SER A 771 45.83 -1.81 4.33
N ARG A 772 45.93 -0.78 5.16
CA ARG A 772 46.31 -0.91 6.56
C ARG A 772 45.06 -1.08 7.40
N ASP A 773 45.10 -2.03 8.33
CA ASP A 773 44.01 -2.19 9.27
C ASP A 773 44.04 -1.06 10.30
N ALA A 774 42.95 -0.32 10.39
CA ALA A 774 42.73 0.74 11.37
C ALA A 774 42.70 0.19 12.81
N ILE A 775 42.20 -1.03 12.98
CA ILE A 775 41.98 -1.67 14.28
C ILE A 775 42.94 -2.84 14.39
N ARG A 776 43.86 -2.79 15.36
CA ARG A 776 44.92 -3.78 15.53
C ARG A 776 44.51 -4.88 16.51
N GLN A 777 43.82 -4.51 17.59
CA GLN A 777 43.37 -5.44 18.63
C GLN A 777 42.11 -4.91 19.33
N ILE A 778 41.26 -5.84 19.77
CA ILE A 778 40.13 -5.60 20.68
C ILE A 778 40.25 -6.65 21.79
N ALA A 779 40.23 -6.26 23.06
CA ALA A 779 40.29 -7.19 24.19
C ALA A 779 39.62 -6.60 25.43
N PHE A 780 39.18 -7.45 26.36
CA PHE A 780 38.88 -7.00 27.72
C PHE A 780 40.18 -6.64 28.45
N ASN A 781 40.13 -5.63 29.30
CA ASN A 781 41.25 -5.24 30.16
C ASN A 781 41.44 -6.28 31.28
N ASP A 782 42.69 -6.73 31.49
CA ASP A 782 43.04 -7.77 32.46
C ASP A 782 42.84 -7.33 33.93
N GLU A 783 42.93 -6.03 34.23
CA GLU A 783 42.80 -5.45 35.58
C GLU A 783 41.38 -4.96 35.88
N ALA A 784 40.66 -4.48 34.85
CA ALA A 784 39.29 -3.98 34.93
C ALA A 784 38.42 -4.72 33.89
N THR A 785 37.88 -5.87 34.29
CA THR A 785 37.23 -6.84 33.38
C THR A 785 36.02 -6.33 32.62
N ASP A 786 35.38 -5.24 33.09
CA ASP A 786 34.27 -4.58 32.41
C ASP A 786 34.73 -3.55 31.36
N ILE A 787 36.03 -3.25 31.26
CA ILE A 787 36.58 -2.30 30.27
C ILE A 787 37.06 -3.08 29.04
N ILE A 788 36.68 -2.60 27.86
CA ILE A 788 37.12 -3.12 26.56
C ILE A 788 38.13 -2.12 25.97
N GLU A 789 39.34 -2.60 25.70
CA GLU A 789 40.41 -1.84 25.05
C GLU A 789 40.41 -2.09 23.53
N VAL A 790 40.54 -1.01 22.77
CA VAL A 790 40.61 -0.99 21.30
C VAL A 790 41.92 -0.33 20.87
N ASP A 791 42.86 -1.11 20.35
CA ASP A 791 44.11 -0.60 19.77
C ASP A 791 43.86 -0.11 18.33
N VAL A 792 43.90 1.22 18.15
CA VAL A 792 43.61 1.91 16.90
C VAL A 792 44.88 2.56 16.33
N ALA A 793 45.00 2.59 15.01
CA ALA A 793 46.09 3.31 14.34
C ALA A 793 45.98 4.84 14.51
N ASP A 794 47.11 5.50 14.79
CA ASP A 794 47.19 6.94 15.05
C ASP A 794 46.52 7.81 13.97
N ASP A 795 46.57 7.39 12.70
CA ASP A 795 46.06 8.14 11.54
C ASP A 795 44.54 8.19 11.43
N VAL A 796 43.81 7.36 12.21
CA VAL A 796 42.35 7.35 12.27
C VAL A 796 41.80 7.52 13.69
N SER A 797 42.68 7.61 14.69
CA SER A 797 42.32 7.78 16.11
C SER A 797 41.48 9.04 16.43
N HIS A 798 41.49 10.03 15.54
CA HIS A 798 40.73 11.28 15.66
C HIS A 798 39.31 11.19 15.07
N LEU A 799 39.00 10.12 14.32
CA LEU A 799 37.68 9.91 13.74
C LEU A 799 36.73 9.32 14.80
N PRO A 800 35.42 9.61 14.73
CA PRO A 800 34.44 8.95 15.59
C PRO A 800 34.43 7.44 15.33
N MET A 801 34.24 6.65 16.38
CA MET A 801 34.29 5.20 16.32
C MET A 801 33.23 4.57 17.22
N THR A 802 32.62 3.49 16.71
CA THR A 802 31.63 2.70 17.43
C THR A 802 32.08 1.24 17.49
N LEU A 803 32.11 0.68 18.70
CA LEU A 803 32.28 -0.74 18.95
C LEU A 803 30.90 -1.41 18.95
N TRP A 804 30.72 -2.41 18.10
CA TRP A 804 29.53 -3.24 18.01
C TRP A 804 29.76 -4.57 18.70
N LEU A 805 28.84 -4.95 19.58
CA LEU A 805 28.85 -6.22 20.31
C LEU A 805 27.63 -7.07 19.97
N TRP A 806 27.86 -8.31 19.54
CA TRP A 806 26.82 -9.33 19.38
C TRP A 806 26.97 -10.40 20.46
N ALA A 807 25.92 -10.64 21.23
CA ALA A 807 25.88 -11.70 22.23
C ALA A 807 25.62 -13.06 21.56
N ALA A 808 26.65 -13.90 21.41
CA ALA A 808 26.49 -15.23 20.83
C ALA A 808 25.73 -16.20 21.75
N GLY A 809 25.65 -15.90 23.06
CA GLY A 809 24.80 -16.63 24.01
C GLY A 809 23.30 -16.40 23.78
N GLN A 810 22.92 -15.22 23.26
CA GLN A 810 21.54 -14.84 22.93
C GLN A 810 21.49 -14.10 21.58
N PRO A 811 21.68 -14.83 20.45
CA PRO A 811 21.88 -14.25 19.12
C PRO A 811 20.68 -13.48 18.56
N TRP A 812 19.52 -13.58 19.21
CA TRP A 812 18.30 -12.87 18.79
C TRP A 812 18.22 -11.42 19.30
N ARG A 813 19.12 -11.00 20.20
CA ARG A 813 19.19 -9.60 20.62
C ARG A 813 19.80 -8.77 19.50
N GLU A 814 19.34 -7.53 19.38
CA GLU A 814 20.02 -6.55 18.53
C GLU A 814 21.44 -6.28 19.07
N PRO A 815 22.40 -5.98 18.19
CA PRO A 815 23.74 -5.66 18.63
C PRO A 815 23.75 -4.34 19.41
N VAL A 816 24.67 -4.24 20.37
CA VAL A 816 24.85 -3.03 21.16
C VAL A 816 25.98 -2.20 20.57
N ALA A 817 25.70 -0.92 20.34
CA ALA A 817 26.67 0.09 19.95
C ALA A 817 27.26 0.76 21.20
N LEU A 818 28.59 0.78 21.30
CA LEU A 818 29.33 1.48 22.35
C LEU A 818 30.25 2.51 21.70
N GLU A 819 30.19 3.76 22.15
CA GLU A 819 31.11 4.79 21.69
C GLU A 819 32.53 4.49 22.20
N VAL A 820 33.53 4.55 21.31
CA VAL A 820 34.94 4.35 21.68
C VAL A 820 35.56 5.70 21.99
N VAL A 821 35.90 5.93 23.27
CA VAL A 821 36.50 7.18 23.74
C VAL A 821 37.92 6.90 24.19
N GLU A 822 38.90 7.59 23.58
CA GLU A 822 40.33 7.39 23.85
C GLU A 822 40.82 5.93 23.73
N GLY A 823 40.10 5.11 22.94
CA GLY A 823 40.42 3.69 22.74
C GLY A 823 39.79 2.75 23.76
N GLU A 824 38.90 3.22 24.62
CA GLU A 824 38.24 2.41 25.65
C GLU A 824 36.71 2.51 25.58
N CYS A 825 36.04 1.44 26.01
CA CYS A 825 34.59 1.35 26.22
C CYS A 825 34.28 0.57 27.51
N GLU A 826 33.17 0.88 28.18
CA GLU A 826 32.66 0.09 29.32
C GLU A 826 31.56 -0.87 28.86
N LEU A 827 31.60 -2.12 29.33
CA LEU A 827 30.55 -3.12 29.11
C LEU A 827 29.32 -2.79 29.97
N PRO A 828 28.14 -2.51 29.38
CA PRO A 828 26.95 -2.23 30.14
C PRO A 828 26.51 -3.40 31.03
N ASP A 829 26.00 -3.08 32.24
CA ASP A 829 25.49 -4.06 33.20
C ASP A 829 24.48 -5.06 32.58
N GLU A 830 23.66 -4.60 31.65
CA GLU A 830 22.63 -5.40 30.96
C GLU A 830 23.20 -6.51 30.05
N LEU A 831 24.48 -6.40 29.67
CA LEU A 831 25.17 -7.38 28.85
C LEU A 831 25.91 -8.43 29.67
N ARG A 832 26.15 -8.22 30.97
CA ARG A 832 26.91 -9.19 31.78
C ARG A 832 26.25 -10.57 31.77
N GLY A 833 27.06 -11.61 31.55
CA GLY A 833 26.62 -13.01 31.47
C GLY A 833 25.91 -13.41 30.18
N LEU A 834 25.90 -12.55 29.15
CA LEU A 834 25.31 -12.86 27.84
C LEU A 834 26.33 -13.33 26.80
N GLY A 835 27.62 -13.35 27.13
CA GLY A 835 28.67 -13.76 26.22
C GLY A 835 28.68 -15.26 25.91
N PRO A 836 29.60 -15.73 25.06
CA PRO A 836 30.68 -14.95 24.46
C PRO A 836 30.18 -13.87 23.50
N PHE A 837 30.95 -12.79 23.37
CA PHE A 837 30.63 -11.68 22.47
C PHE A 837 31.45 -11.77 21.18
N VAL A 838 30.84 -11.41 20.06
CA VAL A 838 31.58 -11.06 18.85
C VAL A 838 31.65 -9.54 18.78
N ALA A 839 32.85 -9.00 18.53
CA ALA A 839 33.15 -7.58 18.58
C ALA A 839 33.68 -7.06 17.24
N GLN A 840 33.13 -5.94 16.78
CA GLN A 840 33.55 -5.27 15.55
C GLN A 840 33.56 -3.75 15.76
N VAL A 841 34.64 -3.08 15.38
CA VAL A 841 34.69 -1.61 15.34
C VAL A 841 34.36 -1.11 13.94
N THR A 842 33.54 -0.05 13.88
CA THR A 842 33.26 0.75 12.69
C THR A 842 33.76 2.18 12.89
N LEU A 843 34.38 2.75 11.86
CA LEU A 843 34.67 4.19 11.80
C LEU A 843 33.37 4.92 11.39
N GLY A 844 32.92 5.87 12.23
CA GLY A 844 31.62 6.53 12.15
C GLY A 844 30.79 6.30 13.42
N VAL A 845 29.73 7.10 13.58
CA VAL A 845 28.81 7.02 14.72
C VAL A 845 27.70 5.98 14.49
N GLU A 846 26.99 5.58 15.55
CA GLU A 846 25.86 4.63 15.51
C GLU A 846 24.81 4.97 14.43
N LYS A 847 24.47 6.25 14.28
CA LYS A 847 23.48 6.72 13.30
C LYS A 847 23.92 6.52 11.84
N GLU A 848 25.22 6.41 11.58
CA GLU A 848 25.77 6.29 10.21
C GLU A 848 26.10 4.85 9.82
N ARG A 849 26.37 3.98 10.81
CA ARG A 849 26.85 2.61 10.62
C ARG A 849 26.03 1.71 11.52
N HIS A 850 25.29 0.75 10.98
CA HIS A 850 24.48 -0.16 11.80
C HIS A 850 24.57 -1.61 11.25
N PRO A 851 25.71 -2.29 11.45
CA PRO A 851 25.88 -3.68 11.04
C PRO A 851 24.88 -4.59 11.74
N GLN A 852 24.09 -5.34 10.97
CA GLN A 852 23.12 -6.29 11.52
C GLN A 852 23.83 -7.52 12.12
N TRP A 853 24.92 -7.93 11.49
CA TRP A 853 25.73 -9.10 11.86
C TRP A 853 27.22 -8.79 11.70
N PRO A 854 28.11 -9.47 12.45
CA PRO A 854 29.54 -9.21 12.37
C PRO A 854 30.11 -9.63 11.00
N ALA A 855 31.07 -8.85 10.51
CA ALA A 855 31.89 -9.17 9.35
C ALA A 855 32.82 -10.34 9.66
N ALA A 856 33.26 -11.05 8.62
CA ALA A 856 34.29 -12.09 8.78
C ALA A 856 35.62 -11.50 9.29
N GLY A 857 36.19 -12.14 10.30
CA GLY A 857 37.41 -11.68 10.98
C GLY A 857 37.14 -10.67 12.10
N SER A 858 35.93 -10.68 12.67
CA SER A 858 35.60 -10.01 13.92
C SER A 858 36.24 -10.72 15.11
N THR A 859 36.39 -10.02 16.23
CA THR A 859 37.08 -10.55 17.41
C THR A 859 36.08 -11.23 18.34
N ILE A 860 36.38 -12.44 18.81
CA ILE A 860 35.58 -13.11 19.84
C ILE A 860 36.13 -12.73 21.20
N LEU A 861 35.27 -12.21 22.07
CA LEU A 861 35.58 -11.79 23.42
C LEU A 861 34.86 -12.67 24.43
N HIS A 862 35.57 -13.02 25.50
CA HIS A 862 35.03 -13.78 26.62
C HIS A 862 35.11 -12.90 27.88
N HIS A 863 33.98 -12.65 28.50
CA HIS A 863 33.90 -11.99 29.80
C HIS A 863 33.97 -13.02 30.93
N VAL A 864 34.41 -12.59 32.13
CA VAL A 864 34.58 -13.49 33.28
C VAL A 864 33.27 -14.11 33.79
N ASP A 865 32.14 -13.45 33.53
CA ASP A 865 30.80 -13.91 33.90
C ASP A 865 30.12 -14.77 32.83
N ASP A 866 30.80 -15.06 31.71
CA ASP A 866 30.22 -15.85 30.63
C ASP A 866 29.99 -17.31 31.05
N ALA A 867 28.93 -17.92 30.53
CA ALA A 867 28.67 -19.34 30.73
C ALA A 867 29.78 -20.20 30.10
N GLU A 868 29.98 -21.42 30.64
CA GLU A 868 30.94 -22.36 30.06
C GLU A 868 30.68 -22.57 28.56
N ALA A 869 31.78 -22.69 27.79
CA ALA A 869 31.72 -22.89 26.35
C ALA A 869 30.82 -24.10 26.00
N VAL A 870 29.98 -23.94 24.99
CA VAL A 870 29.07 -25.00 24.55
C VAL A 870 29.87 -26.12 23.90
N ASP A 871 29.96 -27.26 24.59
CA ASP A 871 30.56 -28.49 24.06
C ASP A 871 29.51 -29.33 23.31
N LEU A 872 29.78 -29.64 22.04
CA LEU A 872 28.98 -30.52 21.19
C LEU A 872 29.74 -31.77 20.73
N ASP A 873 30.96 -32.02 21.24
CA ASP A 873 31.86 -33.06 20.73
C ASP A 873 31.47 -34.49 21.15
N SER A 874 30.46 -34.66 22.01
CA SER A 874 29.89 -35.99 22.29
C SER A 874 28.95 -36.44 21.16
N GLU A 875 29.20 -37.61 20.57
CA GLU A 875 28.40 -38.18 19.45
C GLU A 875 26.88 -38.33 19.74
N ASP A 876 26.44 -38.22 21.00
CA ASP A 876 25.04 -38.36 21.44
C ASP A 876 24.30 -37.02 21.74
N THR A 877 24.95 -35.85 21.61
CA THR A 877 24.29 -34.58 21.97
C THR A 877 23.34 -34.09 20.86
N ASN A 878 22.03 -34.20 21.11
CA ASN A 878 21.01 -33.62 20.24
C ASN A 878 21.03 -32.08 20.36
N PRO A 879 21.33 -31.34 19.27
CA PRO A 879 21.46 -29.88 19.32
C PRO A 879 20.16 -29.17 19.68
N VAL A 880 19.00 -29.75 19.35
CA VAL A 880 17.69 -29.19 19.73
C VAL A 880 17.49 -29.29 21.23
N ALA A 881 17.85 -30.42 21.84
CA ALA A 881 17.74 -30.60 23.28
C ALA A 881 18.71 -29.67 24.03
N ARG A 882 19.94 -29.52 23.52
CA ARG A 882 20.92 -28.60 24.10
C ARG A 882 20.51 -27.13 23.97
N ALA A 883 19.96 -26.73 22.83
CA ALA A 883 19.40 -25.40 22.65
C ALA A 883 18.22 -25.14 23.60
N GLN A 884 17.32 -26.12 23.80
CA GLN A 884 16.21 -26.00 24.75
C GLN A 884 16.69 -25.86 26.20
N GLU A 885 17.77 -26.53 26.58
CA GLU A 885 18.36 -26.41 27.91
C GLU A 885 18.95 -25.02 28.17
N LEU A 886 19.66 -24.47 27.18
CA LEU A 886 20.35 -23.17 27.32
C LEU A 886 19.42 -21.96 27.10
N TRP A 887 18.49 -22.06 26.15
CA TRP A 887 17.68 -20.94 25.68
C TRP A 887 16.21 -21.03 26.09
N GLY A 888 15.76 -22.19 26.58
CA GLY A 888 14.35 -22.44 26.82
C GLY A 888 13.52 -22.50 25.54
N LYS A 889 12.22 -22.21 25.66
CA LYS A 889 11.31 -22.18 24.51
C LYS A 889 11.42 -20.84 23.78
N LEU A 890 11.89 -20.88 22.54
CA LEU A 890 11.99 -19.70 21.68
C LEU A 890 10.61 -19.24 21.17
N ASN A 891 10.40 -17.94 21.16
CA ASN A 891 9.23 -17.32 20.52
C ASN A 891 9.48 -17.07 19.01
N GLN A 892 8.47 -16.56 18.30
CA GLN A 892 8.57 -16.34 16.85
C GLN A 892 9.58 -15.28 16.43
N GLU A 893 9.76 -14.23 17.23
CA GLU A 893 10.73 -13.16 16.93
C GLU A 893 12.16 -13.65 17.07
N GLN A 894 12.42 -14.43 18.13
CA GLN A 894 13.71 -15.08 18.33
C GLN A 894 14.03 -16.05 17.19
N LEU A 895 13.07 -16.87 16.77
CA LEU A 895 13.22 -17.75 15.61
C LEU A 895 13.43 -16.98 14.30
N ALA A 896 12.75 -15.85 14.09
CA ALA A 896 12.92 -15.00 12.90
C ALA A 896 14.32 -14.37 12.83
N ARG A 897 14.92 -14.01 13.98
CA ARG A 897 16.30 -13.55 14.03
C ARG A 897 17.30 -14.68 13.74
N LEU A 898 17.04 -15.90 14.22
CA LEU A 898 17.84 -17.07 13.86
C LEU A 898 17.76 -17.41 12.36
N TRP A 899 16.61 -17.22 11.72
CA TRP A 899 16.48 -17.30 10.27
C TRP A 899 17.40 -16.31 9.55
N THR A 900 17.42 -15.06 10.01
CA THR A 900 18.26 -14.00 9.44
C THR A 900 19.75 -14.33 9.61
N LEU A 901 20.14 -14.92 10.75
CA LEU A 901 21.50 -15.42 10.97
C LEU A 901 21.84 -16.57 10.01
N LEU A 902 20.95 -17.56 9.85
CA LEU A 902 21.15 -18.66 8.92
C LEU A 902 21.33 -18.16 7.47
N ALA A 903 20.55 -17.16 7.06
CA ALA A 903 20.66 -16.55 5.73
C ALA A 903 22.02 -15.85 5.55
N THR A 904 22.45 -15.14 6.58
CA THR A 904 23.75 -14.46 6.62
C THR A 904 24.92 -15.46 6.53
N LEU A 905 24.83 -16.58 7.27
CA LEU A 905 25.81 -17.67 7.21
C LEU A 905 25.84 -18.36 5.84
N ARG A 906 24.68 -18.55 5.20
CA ARG A 906 24.59 -19.13 3.86
C ARG A 906 25.28 -18.26 2.81
N ALA A 907 25.24 -16.95 2.98
CA ALA A 907 26.00 -15.99 2.17
C ALA A 907 27.50 -15.92 2.54
N GLY A 908 28.00 -16.79 3.43
CA GLY A 908 29.40 -16.82 3.86
C GLY A 908 29.79 -15.71 4.84
N ARG A 909 28.82 -15.09 5.51
CA ARG A 909 29.00 -13.97 6.45
C ARG A 909 28.67 -14.38 7.88
N ALA A 910 29.00 -13.54 8.87
CA ALA A 910 28.78 -13.81 10.30
C ALA A 910 29.36 -15.13 10.83
N THR A 911 30.39 -15.68 10.18
CA THR A 911 31.00 -16.96 10.53
C THR A 911 31.57 -16.99 11.95
N ASP A 912 31.93 -15.82 12.48
CA ASP A 912 32.50 -15.68 13.82
C ASP A 912 31.45 -15.88 14.92
N MET A 913 30.15 -15.67 14.62
CA MET A 913 29.06 -16.07 15.52
C MET A 913 29.04 -17.58 15.74
N ALA A 914 29.19 -18.36 14.67
CA ALA A 914 29.23 -19.82 14.75
C ALA A 914 30.52 -20.36 15.41
N GLN A 915 31.62 -19.61 15.32
CA GLN A 915 32.85 -19.92 16.05
C GLN A 915 32.70 -19.61 17.55
N ALA A 916 32.04 -18.50 17.90
CA ALA A 916 31.79 -18.12 19.29
C ALA A 916 30.80 -19.07 19.98
N ASN A 917 29.77 -19.55 19.27
CA ASN A 917 28.80 -20.52 19.78
C ASN A 917 28.46 -21.58 18.72
N PRO A 918 28.89 -22.85 18.90
CA PRO A 918 28.64 -23.93 17.94
C PRO A 918 27.17 -24.20 17.61
N LEU A 919 26.21 -23.87 18.48
CA LEU A 919 24.78 -23.99 18.19
C LEU A 919 24.32 -23.03 17.07
N LEU A 920 25.12 -22.00 16.77
CA LEU A 920 24.86 -21.04 15.71
C LEU A 920 25.40 -21.50 14.35
N ALA A 921 26.06 -22.66 14.27
CA ALA A 921 26.45 -23.23 13.00
C ALA A 921 25.22 -23.59 12.15
N ALA A 922 25.29 -23.39 10.83
CA ALA A 922 24.15 -23.56 9.93
C ALA A 922 23.40 -24.90 10.05
N PRO A 923 24.07 -26.08 10.19
CA PRO A 923 23.37 -27.35 10.38
C PRO A 923 22.58 -27.43 11.69
N MET A 924 23.09 -26.81 12.76
CA MET A 924 22.46 -26.79 14.09
C MET A 924 21.25 -25.85 14.08
N LEU A 925 21.40 -24.64 13.51
CA LEU A 925 20.30 -23.71 13.31
C LEU A 925 19.17 -24.34 12.48
N GLY A 926 19.50 -25.04 11.39
CA GLY A 926 18.51 -25.77 10.59
C GLY A 926 17.74 -26.82 11.41
N ALA A 927 18.42 -27.54 12.31
CA ALA A 927 17.78 -28.50 13.21
C ALA A 927 16.85 -27.83 14.23
N ILE A 928 17.25 -26.68 14.78
CA ILE A 928 16.46 -25.90 15.75
C ILE A 928 15.22 -25.30 15.08
N LEU A 929 15.37 -24.70 13.91
CA LEU A 929 14.27 -24.06 13.17
C LEU A 929 13.20 -25.06 12.71
N ARG A 930 13.55 -26.32 12.46
CA ARG A 930 12.61 -27.38 12.07
C ARG A 930 12.08 -28.22 13.21
N ALA A 931 12.48 -27.98 14.46
CA ALA A 931 12.05 -28.75 15.61
C ALA A 931 10.52 -28.67 15.81
N GLU A 932 9.95 -27.49 15.59
CA GLU A 932 8.51 -27.27 15.48
C GLU A 932 8.22 -26.69 14.07
N PRO A 933 7.97 -27.51 13.04
CA PRO A 933 7.95 -27.04 11.65
C PRO A 933 6.96 -25.89 11.38
N ARG A 934 5.78 -25.91 12.01
CA ARG A 934 4.82 -24.81 11.88
C ARG A 934 5.33 -23.50 12.47
N ALA A 935 6.03 -23.54 13.60
CA ALA A 935 6.64 -22.36 14.20
C ALA A 935 7.82 -21.85 13.35
N GLY A 936 8.63 -22.76 12.80
CA GLY A 936 9.70 -22.45 11.85
C GLY A 936 9.18 -21.74 10.59
N LEU A 937 8.08 -22.23 10.03
CA LEU A 937 7.39 -21.62 8.87
C LEU A 937 6.87 -20.22 9.19
N ALA A 938 6.18 -20.07 10.34
CA ALA A 938 5.66 -18.78 10.79
C ALA A 938 6.78 -17.76 11.06
N ALA A 939 7.92 -18.21 11.61
CA ALA A 939 9.09 -17.37 11.86
C ALA A 939 9.79 -16.94 10.56
N LEU A 940 9.86 -17.82 9.54
CA LEU A 940 10.38 -17.44 8.21
C LEU A 940 9.50 -16.34 7.59
N ASN A 941 8.18 -16.52 7.65
CA ASN A 941 7.20 -15.51 7.21
C ASN A 941 7.29 -14.18 7.99
N ARG A 942 7.85 -14.17 9.21
CA ARG A 942 8.08 -12.95 10.01
C ARG A 942 9.46 -12.32 9.76
N SER A 943 10.39 -13.05 9.16
CA SER A 943 11.78 -12.60 8.93
C SER A 943 11.87 -11.47 7.89
N VAL A 944 13.04 -10.82 7.83
CA VAL A 944 13.36 -9.76 6.85
C VAL A 944 14.10 -10.29 5.61
N ILE A 945 14.08 -11.62 5.40
CA ILE A 945 14.73 -12.27 4.26
C ILE A 945 13.95 -11.94 2.98
N ALA A 946 14.65 -11.51 1.94
CA ALA A 946 14.06 -11.19 0.63
C ALA A 946 13.34 -12.40 0.03
N LEU A 947 12.24 -12.17 -0.69
CA LEU A 947 11.38 -13.23 -1.23
C LEU A 947 12.16 -14.30 -2.00
N ASP A 948 13.04 -13.88 -2.89
CA ASP A 948 13.82 -14.76 -3.78
C ASP A 948 14.79 -15.66 -3.01
N ASP A 949 15.23 -15.24 -1.81
CA ASP A 949 16.11 -16.05 -0.95
C ASP A 949 15.33 -17.07 -0.10
N GLN A 950 14.04 -16.86 0.12
CA GLN A 950 13.24 -17.67 1.05
C GLN A 950 13.10 -19.14 0.62
N PRO A 951 12.87 -19.51 -0.65
CA PRO A 951 12.74 -20.91 -1.07
C PRO A 951 14.02 -21.70 -0.81
N GLY A 952 15.17 -21.12 -1.16
CA GLY A 952 16.47 -21.71 -0.89
C GLY A 952 16.71 -21.88 0.63
N MET A 953 16.33 -20.89 1.44
CA MET A 953 16.43 -20.95 2.90
C MET A 953 15.51 -22.03 3.52
N PHE A 954 14.27 -22.10 3.04
CA PHE A 954 13.28 -23.09 3.43
C PHE A 954 13.76 -24.52 3.15
N ILE A 955 14.40 -24.75 1.99
CA ILE A 955 14.99 -26.04 1.63
C ILE A 955 16.27 -26.30 2.43
N ALA A 956 17.20 -25.34 2.51
CA ALA A 956 18.52 -25.49 3.15
C ALA A 956 18.44 -25.83 4.65
N SER A 957 17.45 -25.26 5.36
CA SER A 957 17.16 -25.64 6.76
C SER A 957 16.61 -27.06 6.91
N GLY A 958 16.10 -27.66 5.82
CA GLY A 958 15.36 -28.91 5.81
C GLY A 958 13.92 -28.79 6.29
N LEU A 959 13.40 -27.57 6.49
CA LEU A 959 12.02 -27.33 6.90
C LEU A 959 10.98 -27.87 5.91
N VAL A 960 11.35 -27.98 4.62
CA VAL A 960 10.53 -28.59 3.57
C VAL A 960 10.11 -30.04 3.85
N LEU A 961 10.88 -30.77 4.68
CA LEU A 961 10.57 -32.12 5.16
C LEU A 961 9.72 -32.13 6.44
N GLY A 962 9.35 -30.97 6.96
CA GLY A 962 8.52 -30.82 8.14
C GLY A 962 7.03 -30.85 7.81
N ASP A 963 6.25 -31.42 8.71
CA ASP A 963 4.78 -31.42 8.62
C ASP A 963 4.20 -30.12 9.21
N PHE A 964 3.29 -29.49 8.47
CA PHE A 964 2.70 -28.19 8.82
C PHE A 964 1.27 -28.28 9.36
N SER A 965 0.65 -29.46 9.39
CA SER A 965 -0.61 -29.63 10.14
C SER A 965 -0.32 -29.45 11.61
N ALA A 966 -0.79 -28.35 12.17
CA ALA A 966 -0.65 -28.05 13.59
C ALA A 966 -1.95 -28.35 14.31
N THR A 967 -1.86 -28.88 15.53
CA THR A 967 -3.03 -29.06 16.43
C THR A 967 -3.40 -27.79 17.20
N LYS A 968 -2.59 -26.73 17.05
CA LYS A 968 -2.85 -25.41 17.63
C LYS A 968 -2.55 -24.34 16.57
N PRO A 969 -3.46 -23.38 16.35
CA PRO A 969 -3.19 -22.29 15.43
C PRO A 969 -1.97 -21.52 15.91
N VAL A 970 -1.02 -21.30 15.00
CA VAL A 970 0.15 -20.47 15.27
C VAL A 970 -0.26 -19.02 15.01
N PRO A 971 -0.32 -18.17 16.06
CA PRO A 971 -0.71 -16.78 15.89
C PRO A 971 0.31 -16.06 15.03
N GLY A 972 -0.13 -15.25 14.06
CA GLY A 972 0.80 -14.52 13.20
C GLY A 972 0.16 -14.03 11.92
N ARG A 973 0.63 -12.88 11.42
CA ARG A 973 0.17 -12.28 10.17
C ARG A 973 0.78 -13.04 8.99
N ARG A 974 0.00 -13.30 7.93
CA ARG A 974 0.48 -13.93 6.69
C ARG A 974 1.08 -12.85 5.78
N ARG A 975 2.37 -12.54 5.99
CA ARG A 975 3.09 -11.46 5.30
C ARG A 975 3.54 -11.87 3.91
N VAL A 976 3.98 -13.12 3.81
CA VAL A 976 4.49 -13.71 2.58
C VAL A 976 3.40 -14.60 1.98
N PRO A 977 2.88 -14.27 0.78
CA PRO A 977 1.77 -14.97 0.14
C PRO A 977 1.92 -16.50 0.11
N TRP A 978 3.05 -17.03 -0.39
CA TRP A 978 3.24 -18.48 -0.59
C TRP A 978 3.41 -19.25 0.72
N LEU A 979 4.12 -18.69 1.71
CA LEU A 979 4.23 -19.28 3.05
C LEU A 979 2.87 -19.29 3.76
N GLY A 980 2.10 -18.20 3.62
CA GLY A 980 0.73 -18.12 4.13
C GLY A 980 -0.21 -19.11 3.45
N ALA A 981 -0.04 -19.38 2.15
CA ALA A 981 -0.81 -20.37 1.41
C ALA A 981 -0.45 -21.81 1.83
N LEU A 982 0.82 -22.14 2.05
CA LEU A 982 1.22 -23.42 2.66
C LEU A 982 0.61 -23.61 4.05
N ALA A 983 0.62 -22.54 4.84
CA ALA A 983 0.01 -22.55 6.16
C ALA A 983 -1.50 -22.82 6.09
N ALA A 984 -2.21 -22.13 5.20
CA ALA A 984 -3.65 -22.27 4.98
C ALA A 984 -4.05 -23.65 4.43
N LEU A 985 -3.28 -24.21 3.49
CA LEU A 985 -3.51 -25.57 2.96
C LEU A 985 -3.43 -26.61 4.08
N ALA A 986 -2.43 -26.50 4.95
CA ALA A 986 -2.30 -27.40 6.09
C ALA A 986 -3.39 -27.21 7.16
N ASP A 987 -4.03 -26.04 7.21
CA ASP A 987 -5.16 -25.77 8.13
C ASP A 987 -6.48 -26.37 7.62
N LEU A 988 -6.62 -26.65 6.31
CA LEU A 988 -7.85 -27.24 5.76
C LEU A 988 -8.18 -28.62 6.35
N THR A 989 -7.15 -29.36 6.77
CA THR A 989 -7.29 -30.67 7.41
C THR A 989 -7.68 -30.60 8.89
N ASP A 990 -7.69 -29.41 9.50
CA ASP A 990 -8.09 -29.19 10.89
C ASP A 990 -9.55 -28.72 10.96
N GLU A 991 -10.40 -29.51 11.61
CA GLU A 991 -11.84 -29.19 11.76
C GLU A 991 -12.11 -28.03 12.74
N SER A 992 -11.12 -27.64 13.56
CA SER A 992 -11.27 -26.55 14.53
C SER A 992 -11.08 -25.14 13.95
N VAL A 993 -10.59 -25.05 12.72
CA VAL A 993 -10.32 -23.78 12.03
C VAL A 993 -11.52 -23.38 11.18
N ASP A 994 -11.76 -22.06 11.07
CA ASP A 994 -12.71 -21.51 10.10
C ASP A 994 -12.25 -21.79 8.66
N ARG A 995 -12.72 -22.92 8.11
CA ARG A 995 -12.38 -23.41 6.77
C ARG A 995 -12.79 -22.43 5.68
N SER A 996 -13.92 -21.72 5.83
CA SER A 996 -14.38 -20.74 4.84
C SER A 996 -13.35 -19.63 4.67
N ARG A 997 -12.85 -19.10 5.79
CA ARG A 997 -11.80 -18.07 5.78
C ARG A 997 -10.49 -18.57 5.15
N GLN A 998 -10.13 -19.84 5.34
CA GLN A 998 -8.95 -20.42 4.70
C GLN A 998 -9.12 -20.55 3.19
N LEU A 999 -10.28 -21.01 2.73
CA LEU A 999 -10.59 -21.14 1.31
C LEU A 999 -10.62 -19.78 0.61
N ASP A 1000 -11.17 -18.74 1.22
CA ASP A 1000 -11.17 -17.39 0.64
C ASP A 1000 -9.76 -16.80 0.54
N TYR A 1001 -8.92 -17.03 1.56
CA TYR A 1001 -7.50 -16.64 1.50
C TYR A 1001 -6.76 -17.38 0.38
N LEU A 1002 -6.97 -18.70 0.25
CA LEU A 1002 -6.35 -19.52 -0.79
C LEU A 1002 -6.84 -19.16 -2.19
N ARG A 1003 -8.13 -18.87 -2.36
CA ARG A 1003 -8.68 -18.38 -3.64
C ARG A 1003 -8.02 -17.09 -4.07
N THR A 1004 -7.88 -16.15 -3.14
CA THR A 1004 -7.31 -14.83 -3.41
C THR A 1004 -5.80 -14.89 -3.70
N THR A 1005 -5.07 -15.69 -2.93
CA THR A 1005 -3.60 -15.70 -2.93
C THR A 1005 -3.03 -16.78 -3.85
N GLY A 1006 -3.52 -18.01 -3.71
CA GLY A 1006 -3.09 -19.16 -4.48
C GLY A 1006 -3.73 -19.22 -5.87
N GLY A 1007 -4.98 -18.78 -5.99
CA GLY A 1007 -5.76 -18.82 -7.22
C GLY A 1007 -6.73 -20.00 -7.25
N GLN A 1008 -7.67 -19.97 -8.20
CA GLN A 1008 -8.66 -21.06 -8.34
C GLN A 1008 -7.96 -22.38 -8.72
N GLY A 1009 -6.88 -22.33 -9.50
CA GLY A 1009 -6.10 -23.51 -9.86
C GLY A 1009 -5.57 -24.27 -8.65
N LEU A 1010 -5.14 -23.59 -7.58
CA LEU A 1010 -4.69 -24.26 -6.35
C LEU A 1010 -5.83 -25.00 -5.64
N LEU A 1011 -7.03 -24.41 -5.60
CA LEU A 1011 -8.21 -25.03 -4.99
C LEU A 1011 -8.66 -26.25 -5.80
N ASP A 1012 -8.66 -26.15 -7.14
CA ASP A 1012 -9.02 -27.27 -8.01
C ASP A 1012 -8.06 -28.46 -7.84
N ILE A 1013 -6.77 -28.20 -7.60
CA ILE A 1013 -5.77 -29.23 -7.28
C ILE A 1013 -6.08 -29.89 -5.93
N ALA A 1014 -6.39 -29.08 -4.90
CA ALA A 1014 -6.74 -29.59 -3.58
C ALA A 1014 -8.05 -30.41 -3.59
N ALA A 1015 -9.00 -30.03 -4.45
CA ALA A 1015 -10.29 -30.70 -4.59
C ALA A 1015 -10.20 -31.98 -5.43
N SER A 1016 -9.49 -31.97 -6.56
CA SER A 1016 -9.51 -33.05 -7.56
C SER A 1016 -8.25 -33.93 -7.59
N GLY A 1017 -7.15 -33.47 -6.98
CA GLY A 1017 -5.83 -34.10 -7.10
C GLY A 1017 -5.24 -34.05 -8.51
N GLN A 1018 -5.74 -33.16 -9.36
CA GLN A 1018 -5.28 -32.95 -10.73
C GLN A 1018 -4.95 -31.49 -10.98
N ASP A 1019 -3.88 -31.24 -11.71
CA ASP A 1019 -3.46 -29.91 -12.11
C ASP A 1019 -3.52 -29.81 -13.65
N THR A 1020 -4.55 -29.14 -14.16
CA THR A 1020 -4.78 -28.92 -15.60
C THR A 1020 -3.79 -27.92 -16.19
N THR A 1021 -3.21 -27.04 -15.36
CA THR A 1021 -2.26 -26.00 -15.77
C THR A 1021 -0.81 -26.51 -15.88
N LEU A 1022 -0.54 -27.78 -15.56
CA LEU A 1022 0.75 -28.42 -15.87
C LEU A 1022 1.00 -28.58 -17.38
N GLU A 1023 -0.03 -28.40 -18.21
CA GLU A 1023 0.07 -28.55 -19.67
C GLU A 1023 0.35 -27.23 -20.41
N SER A 1024 0.00 -26.08 -19.83
CA SER A 1024 0.02 -24.74 -20.45
C SER A 1024 1.41 -24.07 -20.41
N ALA A 1025 2.08 -24.07 -19.25
CA ALA A 1025 3.38 -23.43 -19.06
C ALA A 1025 4.52 -24.46 -18.96
N THR A 1026 5.06 -24.90 -20.11
CA THR A 1026 6.08 -25.97 -20.18
C THR A 1026 7.25 -25.62 -21.08
N ILE A 1027 8.41 -26.22 -20.81
CA ILE A 1027 9.59 -26.16 -21.69
C ILE A 1027 9.50 -27.33 -22.68
N ASP A 1028 9.59 -27.03 -23.97
CA ASP A 1028 9.50 -28.00 -25.05
C ASP A 1028 10.59 -27.78 -26.11
N GLN A 1029 10.51 -28.52 -27.22
CA GLN A 1029 11.48 -28.40 -28.32
C GLN A 1029 11.52 -26.99 -28.93
N SER A 1030 10.41 -26.25 -28.91
CA SER A 1030 10.36 -24.87 -29.42
C SER A 1030 11.19 -23.93 -28.55
N SER A 1031 11.17 -24.11 -27.23
CA SER A 1031 12.00 -23.34 -26.28
C SER A 1031 13.50 -23.55 -26.54
N VAL A 1032 13.90 -24.78 -26.86
CA VAL A 1032 15.30 -25.10 -27.24
C VAL A 1032 15.67 -24.46 -28.58
N GLN A 1033 14.75 -24.47 -29.55
CA GLN A 1033 15.00 -23.83 -30.85
C GLN A 1033 15.15 -22.31 -30.71
N ILE A 1034 14.30 -21.65 -29.92
CA ILE A 1034 14.37 -20.20 -29.67
C ILE A 1034 15.70 -19.83 -29.01
N THR A 1035 16.14 -20.60 -28.01
CA THR A 1035 17.39 -20.35 -27.28
C THR A 1035 18.65 -20.66 -28.08
N SER A 1036 18.54 -21.41 -29.19
CA SER A 1036 19.64 -21.65 -30.14
C SER A 1036 19.87 -20.49 -31.13
N LEU A 1037 18.96 -19.52 -31.17
CA LEU A 1037 19.10 -18.31 -31.99
C LEU A 1037 20.15 -17.35 -31.39
N PRO A 1038 20.69 -16.40 -32.18
CA PRO A 1038 21.52 -15.33 -31.65
C PRO A 1038 20.82 -14.60 -30.50
N GLU A 1039 21.58 -14.25 -29.45
CA GLU A 1039 21.04 -13.75 -28.17
C GLU A 1039 20.03 -12.59 -28.35
N ALA A 1040 20.35 -11.61 -29.20
CA ALA A 1040 19.43 -10.49 -29.46
C ALA A 1040 18.08 -10.93 -30.07
N GLN A 1041 18.10 -11.96 -30.93
CA GLN A 1041 16.89 -12.50 -31.55
C GLN A 1041 16.12 -13.42 -30.60
N ALA A 1042 16.83 -14.27 -29.84
CA ALA A 1042 16.23 -15.10 -28.82
C ALA A 1042 15.53 -14.24 -27.76
N SER A 1043 16.22 -13.22 -27.22
CA SER A 1043 15.65 -12.29 -26.24
C SER A 1043 14.44 -11.54 -26.80
N ALA A 1044 14.47 -11.10 -28.06
CA ALA A 1044 13.32 -10.43 -28.68
C ALA A 1044 12.09 -11.35 -28.79
N ILE A 1045 12.26 -12.62 -29.18
CA ILE A 1045 11.17 -13.60 -29.26
C ILE A 1045 10.66 -13.94 -27.86
N LEU A 1046 11.56 -14.15 -26.89
CA LEU A 1046 11.18 -14.43 -25.51
C LEU A 1046 10.39 -13.25 -24.91
N SER A 1047 10.86 -12.01 -25.07
CA SER A 1047 10.10 -10.82 -24.67
C SER A 1047 8.70 -10.80 -25.31
N GLN A 1048 8.59 -11.02 -26.62
CA GLN A 1048 7.28 -11.08 -27.29
C GLN A 1048 6.32 -12.15 -26.75
N VAL A 1049 6.86 -13.28 -26.28
CA VAL A 1049 6.04 -14.39 -25.76
C VAL A 1049 5.68 -14.19 -24.29
N PHE A 1050 6.59 -13.65 -23.47
CA PHE A 1050 6.46 -13.67 -22.02
C PHE A 1050 6.05 -12.31 -21.41
N ASP A 1051 6.32 -11.19 -22.06
CA ASP A 1051 6.13 -9.87 -21.46
C ASP A 1051 4.66 -9.60 -21.08
N SER A 1052 3.68 -10.07 -21.88
CA SER A 1052 2.25 -9.91 -21.58
C SER A 1052 1.82 -10.59 -20.27
N TYR A 1053 2.48 -11.69 -19.89
CA TYR A 1053 2.20 -12.50 -18.70
C TYR A 1053 2.93 -11.98 -17.45
N ARG A 1054 4.01 -11.21 -17.62
CA ARG A 1054 4.85 -10.69 -16.52
C ARG A 1054 4.38 -9.35 -15.98
N MET A 1055 3.64 -8.57 -16.78
CA MET A 1055 3.27 -7.18 -16.46
C MET A 1055 2.37 -7.05 -15.24
N VAL A 1056 1.38 -7.95 -15.10
CA VAL A 1056 0.30 -7.80 -14.13
C VAL A 1056 0.38 -8.95 -13.11
N PRO A 1057 0.48 -8.64 -11.80
CA PRO A 1057 0.62 -9.68 -10.80
C PRO A 1057 -0.69 -10.48 -10.64
N GLY A 1058 -0.60 -11.79 -10.82
CA GLY A 1058 -1.69 -12.76 -10.64
C GLY A 1058 -1.54 -13.64 -9.39
N PRO A 1059 -2.51 -14.49 -9.08
CA PRO A 1059 -2.40 -15.53 -8.06
C PRO A 1059 -1.24 -16.51 -8.33
N LEU A 1060 -0.69 -17.11 -7.26
CA LEU A 1060 0.59 -17.84 -7.29
C LEU A 1060 0.64 -19.10 -8.17
N THR A 1061 -0.50 -19.71 -8.50
CA THR A 1061 -0.55 -20.92 -9.33
C THR A 1061 -1.30 -20.76 -10.65
N ASP A 1062 -1.78 -19.55 -10.94
CA ASP A 1062 -2.43 -19.23 -12.21
C ASP A 1062 -1.42 -19.24 -13.37
N ASP A 1063 -1.93 -19.29 -14.62
CA ASP A 1063 -1.10 -19.44 -15.82
C ASP A 1063 -0.02 -18.34 -15.93
N ASP A 1064 -0.35 -17.07 -15.66
CA ASP A 1064 0.57 -15.93 -15.74
C ASP A 1064 1.79 -16.08 -14.79
N ALA A 1065 1.54 -16.51 -13.54
CA ALA A 1065 2.59 -16.77 -12.57
C ALA A 1065 3.48 -17.95 -13.00
N ARG A 1066 2.88 -18.98 -13.63
CA ARG A 1066 3.64 -20.13 -14.16
C ARG A 1066 4.47 -19.76 -15.39
N PHE A 1067 3.93 -18.95 -16.31
CA PHE A 1067 4.70 -18.45 -17.44
C PHE A 1067 5.89 -17.61 -16.97
N THR A 1068 5.70 -16.80 -15.93
CA THR A 1068 6.78 -16.05 -15.28
C THR A 1068 7.85 -16.99 -14.69
N ALA A 1069 7.43 -18.05 -13.99
CA ALA A 1069 8.34 -19.07 -13.46
C ALA A 1069 9.12 -19.82 -14.56
N ILE A 1070 8.49 -20.16 -15.69
CA ILE A 1070 9.19 -20.81 -16.80
C ILE A 1070 10.15 -19.84 -17.50
N TYR A 1071 9.76 -18.58 -17.66
CA TYR A 1071 10.63 -17.54 -18.20
C TYR A 1071 11.89 -17.37 -17.34
N GLU A 1072 11.76 -17.40 -16.01
CA GLU A 1072 12.88 -17.37 -15.07
C GLU A 1072 13.90 -18.49 -15.34
N VAL A 1073 13.44 -19.73 -15.58
CA VAL A 1073 14.31 -20.85 -15.98
C VAL A 1073 15.03 -20.56 -17.30
N VAL A 1074 14.32 -20.07 -18.31
CA VAL A 1074 14.90 -19.78 -19.64
C VAL A 1074 15.91 -18.64 -19.54
N ARG A 1075 15.62 -17.60 -18.76
CA ARG A 1075 16.50 -16.46 -18.50
C ARG A 1075 17.80 -16.91 -17.82
N ASN A 1076 17.68 -17.73 -16.79
CA ASN A 1076 18.80 -18.16 -15.96
C ASN A 1076 19.50 -19.44 -16.47
N ARG A 1077 19.13 -19.92 -17.67
CA ARG A 1077 19.62 -21.18 -18.26
C ARG A 1077 21.15 -21.33 -18.28
N ALA A 1078 21.88 -20.25 -18.55
CA ALA A 1078 23.34 -20.29 -18.63
C ALA A 1078 23.95 -20.58 -17.26
N GLU A 1079 23.48 -19.87 -16.22
CA GLU A 1079 23.91 -20.07 -14.84
C GLU A 1079 23.51 -21.46 -14.31
N ILE A 1080 22.32 -21.95 -14.68
CA ILE A 1080 21.87 -23.31 -14.35
C ILE A 1080 22.81 -24.36 -14.94
N VAL A 1081 23.19 -24.23 -16.21
CA VAL A 1081 24.12 -25.16 -16.87
C VAL A 1081 25.53 -25.06 -16.28
N GLU A 1082 26.03 -23.84 -16.07
CA GLU A 1082 27.36 -23.58 -15.50
C GLU A 1082 27.50 -24.10 -14.05
N SER A 1083 26.44 -24.03 -13.26
CA SER A 1083 26.44 -24.55 -11.88
C SER A 1083 26.59 -26.07 -11.80
N GLY A 1084 26.21 -26.81 -12.86
CA GLY A 1084 26.18 -28.27 -12.89
C GLY A 1084 25.12 -28.94 -11.99
N VAL A 1085 24.28 -28.15 -11.31
CA VAL A 1085 23.32 -28.61 -10.29
C VAL A 1085 22.36 -29.67 -10.83
N MET A 1086 21.87 -29.47 -12.06
CA MET A 1086 20.87 -30.34 -12.68
C MET A 1086 21.38 -31.74 -13.01
N THR A 1087 22.68 -31.90 -13.25
CA THR A 1087 23.27 -33.22 -13.52
C THR A 1087 23.12 -34.16 -12.31
N GLN A 1088 23.30 -33.62 -11.10
CA GLN A 1088 23.17 -34.38 -9.85
C GLN A 1088 21.71 -34.63 -9.49
N LEU A 1089 20.86 -33.60 -9.60
CA LEU A 1089 19.43 -33.72 -9.31
C LEU A 1089 18.74 -34.70 -10.28
N ALA A 1090 19.07 -34.66 -11.57
CA ALA A 1090 18.53 -35.58 -12.57
C ALA A 1090 18.87 -37.04 -12.25
N ALA A 1091 20.10 -37.33 -11.77
CA ALA A 1091 20.53 -38.68 -11.41
C ALA A 1091 19.69 -39.30 -10.27
N ALA A 1092 19.13 -38.47 -9.37
CA ALA A 1092 18.31 -38.93 -8.26
C ALA A 1092 16.84 -39.23 -8.65
N SER A 1093 16.39 -38.80 -9.84
CA SER A 1093 14.99 -38.90 -10.28
C SER A 1093 14.41 -40.30 -10.16
N ARG A 1094 15.17 -41.35 -10.49
CA ARG A 1094 14.69 -42.74 -10.43
C ARG A 1094 14.31 -43.18 -9.02
N VAL A 1095 15.08 -42.75 -8.02
CA VAL A 1095 14.81 -43.05 -6.60
C VAL A 1095 13.58 -42.28 -6.13
N LEU A 1096 13.50 -40.98 -6.46
CA LEU A 1096 12.36 -40.13 -6.10
C LEU A 1096 11.05 -40.62 -6.72
N PHE A 1097 11.05 -41.01 -7.99
CA PHE A 1097 9.88 -41.61 -8.63
C PHE A 1097 9.42 -42.88 -7.92
N LYS A 1098 10.36 -43.71 -7.42
CA LYS A 1098 10.01 -44.90 -6.65
C LYS A 1098 9.34 -44.53 -5.33
N THR A 1099 9.84 -43.50 -4.64
CA THR A 1099 9.25 -42.96 -3.40
C THR A 1099 7.84 -42.44 -3.64
N VAL A 1100 7.64 -41.57 -4.63
CA VAL A 1100 6.33 -40.99 -4.97
C VAL A 1100 5.33 -42.08 -5.39
N SER A 1101 5.76 -43.05 -6.20
CA SER A 1101 4.89 -44.14 -6.65
C SER A 1101 4.42 -45.06 -5.52
N LYS A 1102 5.25 -45.22 -4.49
CA LYS A 1102 4.91 -46.03 -3.31
C LYS A 1102 3.80 -45.36 -2.49
N ALA A 1103 3.77 -44.03 -2.43
CA ALA A 1103 2.73 -43.28 -1.75
C ALA A 1103 1.43 -43.23 -2.57
N SER A 1104 1.49 -42.85 -3.84
CA SER A 1104 0.30 -42.82 -4.71
C SER A 1104 0.67 -42.88 -6.20
N PRO A 1105 0.07 -43.79 -6.99
CA PRO A 1105 0.22 -43.80 -8.45
C PRO A 1105 -0.30 -42.52 -9.12
N ARG A 1106 -1.29 -41.84 -8.51
CA ARG A 1106 -1.83 -40.56 -9.04
C ARG A 1106 -0.78 -39.45 -8.96
N LEU A 1107 -0.04 -39.35 -7.85
CA LEU A 1107 1.06 -38.39 -7.71
C LEU A 1107 2.15 -38.62 -8.76
N ARG A 1108 2.51 -39.88 -9.03
CA ARG A 1108 3.45 -40.21 -10.11
C ARG A 1108 2.95 -39.70 -11.47
N LYS A 1109 1.66 -39.89 -11.76
CA LYS A 1109 1.05 -39.43 -13.01
C LYS A 1109 1.08 -37.91 -13.13
N ALA A 1110 0.77 -37.18 -12.05
CA ALA A 1110 0.80 -35.71 -12.03
C ALA A 1110 2.21 -35.18 -12.37
N VAL A 1111 3.26 -35.71 -11.73
CA VAL A 1111 4.64 -35.30 -12.01
C VAL A 1111 5.07 -35.67 -13.44
N ASN A 1112 4.66 -36.82 -13.95
CA ASN A 1112 5.04 -37.28 -15.30
C ASN A 1112 4.55 -36.36 -16.43
N VAL A 1113 3.48 -35.58 -16.22
CA VAL A 1113 2.95 -34.65 -17.25
C VAL A 1113 4.04 -33.69 -17.76
N ARG A 1114 4.85 -33.12 -16.86
CA ARG A 1114 5.94 -32.20 -17.24
C ARG A 1114 7.08 -32.88 -17.98
N PHE A 1115 7.38 -34.15 -17.67
CA PHE A 1115 8.44 -34.90 -18.37
C PHE A 1115 8.02 -35.31 -19.79
N HIS A 1116 6.73 -35.58 -20.03
CA HIS A 1116 6.24 -35.92 -21.38
C HIS A 1116 6.42 -34.78 -22.40
N LYS A 1117 6.44 -33.53 -21.95
CA LYS A 1117 6.66 -32.36 -22.82
C LYS A 1117 8.11 -32.24 -23.32
N LEU A 1118 9.03 -33.01 -22.73
CA LEU A 1118 10.44 -33.07 -23.14
C LEU A 1118 10.69 -34.13 -24.24
N ASP A 1119 9.65 -34.80 -24.74
CA ASP A 1119 9.76 -35.77 -25.83
C ASP A 1119 10.44 -35.12 -27.06
N GLY A 1120 11.59 -35.68 -27.47
CA GLY A 1120 12.40 -35.15 -28.58
C GLY A 1120 13.59 -34.28 -28.15
N ILE A 1121 13.75 -33.97 -26.86
CA ILE A 1121 14.93 -33.30 -26.29
C ILE A 1121 15.93 -34.36 -25.80
N ASN A 1122 17.22 -34.17 -26.11
CA ASN A 1122 18.26 -35.09 -25.66
C ASN A 1122 18.62 -34.84 -24.18
N ALA A 1123 18.03 -35.63 -23.28
CA ALA A 1123 18.30 -35.55 -21.84
C ALA A 1123 19.73 -35.97 -21.45
N ASP A 1124 20.51 -36.57 -22.36
CA ASP A 1124 21.93 -36.91 -22.13
C ASP A 1124 22.89 -35.77 -22.52
N ASP A 1125 22.39 -34.65 -23.07
CA ASP A 1125 23.19 -33.46 -23.40
C ASP A 1125 23.25 -32.49 -22.21
N PRO A 1126 24.43 -32.28 -21.58
CA PRO A 1126 24.56 -31.38 -20.44
C PRO A 1126 24.16 -29.92 -20.72
N SER A 1127 24.27 -29.48 -21.98
CA SER A 1127 23.87 -28.12 -22.38
C SER A 1127 22.35 -27.91 -22.36
N LEU A 1128 21.58 -28.99 -22.35
CA LEU A 1128 20.11 -28.99 -22.31
C LEU A 1128 19.54 -29.37 -20.95
N HIS A 1129 20.37 -29.62 -19.92
CA HIS A 1129 19.89 -30.01 -18.59
C HIS A 1129 18.97 -28.98 -17.93
N TRP A 1130 19.03 -27.70 -18.34
CA TRP A 1130 18.10 -26.67 -17.87
C TRP A 1130 16.63 -26.98 -18.23
N THR A 1131 16.36 -27.74 -19.31
CA THR A 1131 14.98 -28.11 -19.70
C THR A 1131 14.34 -29.11 -18.72
N LEU A 1132 15.16 -29.80 -17.92
CA LEU A 1132 14.68 -30.77 -16.91
C LEU A 1132 14.20 -30.09 -15.62
N VAL A 1133 14.48 -28.79 -15.44
CA VAL A 1133 14.23 -28.05 -14.20
C VAL A 1133 12.75 -28.12 -13.77
N PRO A 1134 11.74 -27.81 -14.60
CA PRO A 1134 10.33 -27.84 -14.17
C PRO A 1134 9.85 -29.23 -13.74
N GLY A 1135 10.30 -30.30 -14.41
CA GLY A 1135 9.93 -31.67 -14.03
C GLY A 1135 10.62 -32.13 -12.76
N THR A 1136 11.91 -31.80 -12.62
CA THR A 1136 12.75 -32.25 -11.50
C THR A 1136 12.40 -31.51 -10.20
N SER A 1137 12.17 -30.20 -10.27
CA SER A 1137 11.72 -29.39 -9.13
C SER A 1137 10.42 -29.93 -8.52
N LEU A 1138 9.39 -30.11 -9.35
CA LEU A 1138 8.10 -30.67 -8.92
C LEU A 1138 8.24 -32.10 -8.37
N LEU A 1139 9.08 -32.95 -8.98
CA LEU A 1139 9.33 -34.31 -8.49
C LEU A 1139 9.92 -34.31 -7.08
N ILE A 1140 10.92 -33.45 -6.83
CA ILE A 1140 11.56 -33.33 -5.53
C ILE A 1140 10.57 -32.75 -4.51
N ALA A 1141 9.81 -31.72 -4.89
CA ALA A 1141 8.78 -31.12 -4.04
C ALA A 1141 7.72 -32.15 -3.59
N VAL A 1142 7.13 -32.90 -4.53
CA VAL A 1142 6.15 -33.97 -4.22
C VAL A 1142 6.79 -35.04 -3.33
N ALA A 1143 8.01 -35.49 -3.63
CA ALA A 1143 8.70 -36.46 -2.78
C ALA A 1143 8.95 -35.93 -1.36
N ALA A 1144 9.35 -34.66 -1.22
CA ALA A 1144 9.60 -34.02 0.06
C ALA A 1144 8.31 -33.92 0.90
N ARG A 1145 7.20 -33.46 0.29
CA ARG A 1145 5.91 -33.33 0.99
C ARG A 1145 5.32 -34.69 1.38
N VAL A 1146 5.41 -35.70 0.52
CA VAL A 1146 5.05 -37.10 0.87
C VAL A 1146 5.84 -37.59 2.07
N LEU A 1147 7.15 -37.39 2.06
CA LEU A 1147 8.03 -37.85 3.14
C LEU A 1147 7.78 -37.08 4.45
N ALA A 1148 7.46 -35.79 4.38
CA ALA A 1148 7.09 -34.99 5.54
C ALA A 1148 5.87 -35.58 6.27
N ARG A 1149 4.81 -35.90 5.54
CA ARG A 1149 3.59 -36.52 6.09
C ARG A 1149 3.86 -37.94 6.61
N THR A 1150 4.62 -38.73 5.83
CA THR A 1150 5.00 -40.09 6.24
C THR A 1150 5.83 -40.10 7.51
N GLN A 1151 6.74 -39.13 7.67
CA GLN A 1151 7.60 -39.03 8.86
C GLN A 1151 6.84 -38.55 10.09
N ALA A 1152 5.83 -37.70 9.91
CA ALA A 1152 4.93 -37.27 11.00
C ALA A 1152 4.11 -38.45 11.54
N GLU A 1153 3.64 -39.35 10.67
CA GLU A 1153 2.94 -40.57 11.07
C GLU A 1153 3.89 -41.66 11.60
N ASN A 1154 5.11 -41.73 11.08
CA ASN A 1154 6.11 -42.73 11.42
C ASN A 1154 7.53 -42.13 11.44
N SER A 1155 8.04 -41.87 12.65
CA SER A 1155 9.37 -41.26 12.87
C SER A 1155 10.54 -42.05 12.27
N ASP A 1156 10.38 -43.37 12.07
CA ASP A 1156 11.42 -44.25 11.51
C ASP A 1156 11.47 -44.22 9.97
N ALA A 1157 10.53 -43.52 9.32
CA ALA A 1157 10.52 -43.37 7.87
C ALA A 1157 11.78 -42.63 7.39
N SER A 1158 12.56 -43.27 6.51
CA SER A 1158 13.78 -42.66 5.99
C SER A 1158 13.48 -41.52 5.02
N VAL A 1159 14.02 -40.35 5.33
CA VAL A 1159 14.02 -39.16 4.48
C VAL A 1159 15.34 -38.93 3.73
N ALA A 1160 16.27 -39.90 3.79
CA ALA A 1160 17.62 -39.76 3.25
C ALA A 1160 17.64 -39.39 1.76
N ALA A 1161 16.72 -39.98 0.97
CA ALA A 1161 16.65 -39.76 -0.47
C ALA A 1161 16.43 -38.31 -0.89
N VAL A 1162 15.74 -37.50 -0.07
CA VAL A 1162 15.57 -36.05 -0.30
C VAL A 1162 16.60 -35.26 0.50
N ARG A 1163 16.95 -35.70 1.71
CA ARG A 1163 17.93 -35.01 2.56
C ARG A 1163 19.30 -34.85 1.89
N GLU A 1164 19.75 -35.86 1.15
CA GLU A 1164 20.99 -35.81 0.38
C GLU A 1164 20.96 -34.79 -0.77
N LEU A 1165 19.76 -34.41 -1.24
CA LEU A 1165 19.56 -33.48 -2.35
C LEU A 1165 19.38 -32.03 -1.89
N ILE A 1166 19.18 -31.78 -0.59
CA ILE A 1166 18.91 -30.45 -0.03
C ILE A 1166 19.91 -29.39 -0.50
N PRO A 1167 21.24 -29.61 -0.47
CA PRO A 1167 22.20 -28.57 -0.88
C PRO A 1167 22.02 -28.16 -2.35
N MET A 1168 21.87 -29.14 -3.25
CA MET A 1168 21.70 -28.89 -4.68
C MET A 1168 20.32 -28.32 -4.98
N TRP A 1169 19.27 -28.76 -4.30
CA TRP A 1169 17.93 -28.23 -4.52
C TRP A 1169 17.79 -26.80 -3.98
N ALA A 1170 18.43 -26.48 -2.84
CA ALA A 1170 18.49 -25.11 -2.33
C ALA A 1170 19.24 -24.18 -3.29
N GLN A 1171 20.35 -24.64 -3.89
CA GLN A 1171 21.07 -23.89 -4.93
C GLN A 1171 20.21 -23.69 -6.18
N LEU A 1172 19.45 -24.71 -6.61
CA LEU A 1172 18.51 -24.56 -7.72
C LEU A 1172 17.42 -23.53 -7.37
N ALA A 1173 16.93 -23.54 -6.13
CA ALA A 1173 15.91 -22.59 -5.66
C ALA A 1173 16.41 -21.14 -5.61
N ASP A 1174 17.71 -20.90 -5.40
CA ASP A 1174 18.29 -19.56 -5.52
C ASP A 1174 18.32 -19.08 -6.99
N LEU A 1175 18.40 -20.01 -7.95
CA LEU A 1175 18.41 -19.68 -9.38
C LEU A 1175 17.01 -19.54 -9.97
N VAL A 1176 16.03 -20.28 -9.47
CA VAL A 1176 14.64 -20.28 -9.98
C VAL A 1176 13.61 -20.27 -8.84
N PRO A 1177 13.64 -19.23 -7.97
CA PRO A 1177 12.81 -19.17 -6.77
C PRO A 1177 11.31 -19.20 -7.08
N THR A 1178 10.87 -18.50 -8.12
CA THR A 1178 9.46 -18.40 -8.50
C THR A 1178 8.87 -19.76 -8.82
N LEU A 1179 9.61 -20.57 -9.60
CA LEU A 1179 9.22 -21.93 -9.93
C LEU A 1179 9.15 -22.84 -8.70
N VAL A 1180 10.16 -22.78 -7.83
CA VAL A 1180 10.23 -23.65 -6.65
C VAL A 1180 9.13 -23.32 -5.64
N MET A 1181 8.79 -22.04 -5.44
CA MET A 1181 7.64 -21.63 -4.60
C MET A 1181 6.33 -22.26 -5.10
N SER A 1182 6.04 -22.13 -6.39
CA SER A 1182 4.83 -22.67 -7.00
C SER A 1182 4.81 -24.20 -6.93
N ASP A 1183 5.93 -24.87 -7.21
CA ASP A 1183 6.02 -26.33 -7.18
C ASP A 1183 5.84 -26.91 -5.77
N ILE A 1184 6.33 -26.23 -4.72
CA ILE A 1184 6.10 -26.65 -3.33
C ILE A 1184 4.62 -26.52 -2.94
N LEU A 1185 3.96 -25.43 -3.35
CA LEU A 1185 2.52 -25.23 -3.12
C LEU A 1185 1.67 -26.30 -3.81
N ILE A 1186 1.93 -26.53 -5.10
CA ILE A 1186 1.24 -27.56 -5.90
C ILE A 1186 1.49 -28.94 -5.29
N ALA A 1187 2.72 -29.23 -4.89
CA ALA A 1187 3.07 -30.50 -4.26
C ALA A 1187 2.32 -30.72 -2.94
N ASP A 1188 2.20 -29.71 -2.08
CA ASP A 1188 1.48 -29.85 -0.81
C ASP A 1188 -0.03 -30.05 -1.03
N ALA A 1189 -0.64 -29.32 -1.98
CA ALA A 1189 -2.04 -29.52 -2.34
C ALA A 1189 -2.32 -30.93 -2.94
N LEU A 1190 -1.46 -31.39 -3.85
CA LEU A 1190 -1.56 -32.75 -4.43
C LEU A 1190 -1.43 -33.84 -3.35
N VAL A 1191 -0.50 -33.66 -2.41
CA VAL A 1191 -0.28 -34.62 -1.31
C VAL A 1191 -1.42 -34.58 -0.30
N ALA A 1192 -1.93 -33.40 0.05
CA ALA A 1192 -3.10 -33.24 0.92
C ALA A 1192 -4.30 -33.99 0.32
N HIS A 1193 -4.59 -33.79 -0.97
CA HIS A 1193 -5.65 -34.52 -1.65
C HIS A 1193 -5.41 -36.03 -1.68
N ALA A 1194 -4.17 -36.46 -1.97
CA ALA A 1194 -3.83 -37.88 -2.03
C ALA A 1194 -4.02 -38.61 -0.70
N LEU A 1195 -3.89 -37.90 0.43
CA LEU A 1195 -4.04 -38.44 1.78
C LEU A 1195 -5.46 -38.31 2.32
N HIS A 1196 -6.15 -37.19 2.08
CA HIS A 1196 -7.40 -36.84 2.74
C HIS A 1196 -8.62 -36.76 1.79
N GLY A 1197 -8.44 -36.85 0.47
CA GLY A 1197 -9.50 -36.61 -0.50
C GLY A 1197 -9.75 -35.12 -0.73
N ASP A 1198 -10.99 -34.74 -1.04
CA ASP A 1198 -11.34 -33.33 -1.23
C ASP A 1198 -11.31 -32.60 0.12
N VAL A 1199 -10.31 -31.71 0.29
CA VAL A 1199 -10.14 -30.89 1.50
C VAL A 1199 -10.85 -29.53 1.41
N THR A 1200 -11.62 -29.30 0.35
CA THR A 1200 -12.32 -28.02 0.08
C THR A 1200 -13.82 -28.07 0.41
N GLU A 1201 -14.39 -29.25 0.67
CA GLU A 1201 -15.79 -29.38 1.06
C GLU A 1201 -16.06 -28.70 2.43
N LEU A 1202 -17.07 -27.82 2.47
CA LEU A 1202 -17.59 -27.26 3.70
C LEU A 1202 -18.46 -28.32 4.41
N PRO A 1203 -18.38 -28.47 5.75
CA PRO A 1203 -19.30 -29.32 6.49
C PRO A 1203 -20.74 -28.86 6.21
N TRP A 1204 -21.65 -29.78 5.88
CA TRP A 1204 -23.08 -29.48 5.74
C TRP A 1204 -23.56 -28.80 7.02
N PRO A 1205 -24.37 -27.72 6.97
CA PRO A 1205 -24.85 -27.07 8.19
C PRO A 1205 -25.59 -28.11 9.02
N ALA A 1206 -25.09 -28.37 10.23
CA ALA A 1206 -25.82 -29.17 11.20
C ALA A 1206 -27.20 -28.53 11.33
N SER A 1207 -28.25 -29.30 11.04
CA SER A 1207 -29.62 -28.89 11.38
C SER A 1207 -29.59 -28.44 12.84
N GLU A 1208 -30.08 -27.24 13.13
CA GLU A 1208 -30.29 -26.76 14.48
C GLU A 1208 -31.15 -27.77 15.25
N SER A 1209 -30.51 -28.76 15.88
CA SER A 1209 -31.11 -29.57 16.92
C SER A 1209 -31.05 -28.70 18.17
N GLY A 1210 -32.23 -28.30 18.62
CA GLY A 1210 -32.45 -27.30 19.66
C GLY A 1210 -31.49 -27.41 20.84
N ALA A 1211 -30.96 -26.25 21.22
CA ALA A 1211 -30.43 -26.05 22.56
C ALA A 1211 -31.57 -26.30 23.55
N ASP A 1212 -31.59 -27.49 24.14
CA ASP A 1212 -32.39 -27.79 25.32
C ASP A 1212 -31.94 -26.84 26.43
N VAL A 1213 -32.84 -25.92 26.76
CA VAL A 1213 -32.80 -25.10 27.96
C VAL A 1213 -33.12 -26.04 29.13
N GLU A 1214 -32.09 -26.50 29.84
CA GLU A 1214 -32.27 -27.00 31.21
C GLU A 1214 -32.68 -25.82 32.10
N ALA A 1215 -33.99 -25.68 32.31
CA ALA A 1215 -34.56 -24.96 33.44
C ALA A 1215 -35.33 -25.96 34.31
N ASP A 1216 -34.83 -26.14 35.54
CA ASP A 1216 -35.46 -26.88 36.62
C ASP A 1216 -36.97 -26.59 36.75
N ALA A 1217 -37.79 -27.63 36.63
CA ALA A 1217 -39.07 -27.72 37.33
C ALA A 1217 -39.50 -29.19 37.49
N ASP A 1218 -39.24 -29.73 38.68
CA ASP A 1218 -39.96 -30.84 39.28
C ASP A 1218 -41.49 -30.71 39.06
N ALA A 1219 -42.13 -31.76 38.54
CA ALA A 1219 -43.17 -32.49 39.28
C ALA A 1219 -43.93 -33.53 38.42
N ALA A 1220 -43.82 -34.77 38.90
CA ALA A 1220 -44.88 -35.78 39.03
C ALA A 1220 -45.18 -36.76 37.87
N ALA A 1221 -44.82 -38.02 38.17
CA ALA A 1221 -45.65 -39.24 38.11
C ALA A 1221 -45.97 -39.81 36.72
N ASP A 1222 -45.95 -41.10 36.44
CA ASP A 1222 -45.58 -42.35 37.10
C ASP A 1222 -45.76 -43.44 36.01
N ALA A 1223 -45.16 -44.62 36.22
CA ALA A 1223 -45.47 -45.89 35.56
C ALA A 1223 -45.09 -46.12 34.06
N ASN A 1224 -43.94 -46.77 33.89
CA ASN A 1224 -43.65 -47.97 33.06
C ASN A 1224 -44.86 -48.92 32.77
N PRO A 1225 -44.73 -49.96 31.92
CA PRO A 1225 -43.70 -50.27 30.90
C PRO A 1225 -44.30 -50.85 29.59
N GLU A 1226 -43.42 -51.42 28.75
CA GLU A 1226 -43.63 -52.49 27.76
C GLU A 1226 -43.59 -52.09 26.28
N GLY A 1227 -42.54 -52.58 25.62
CA GLY A 1227 -42.76 -53.77 24.78
C GLY A 1227 -42.79 -53.53 23.28
N THR A 1228 -41.59 -53.54 22.69
CA THR A 1228 -41.15 -54.44 21.61
C THR A 1228 -41.99 -54.65 20.34
N ALA A 1229 -41.24 -54.65 19.24
CA ALA A 1229 -41.47 -55.34 17.96
C ALA A 1229 -42.58 -54.74 17.09
N ASP A 1230 -42.52 -54.76 15.77
CA ASP A 1230 -41.55 -55.05 14.71
C ASP A 1230 -42.35 -54.72 13.43
N ALA A 1231 -41.68 -54.21 12.39
CA ALA A 1231 -41.79 -54.63 10.98
C ALA A 1231 -41.74 -53.47 9.97
N GLU A 1232 -40.68 -53.54 9.15
CA GLU A 1232 -40.63 -53.32 7.69
C GLU A 1232 -41.19 -52.01 7.10
N ASP A 1233 -40.30 -51.06 6.78
CA ASP A 1233 -39.77 -50.85 5.42
C ASP A 1233 -38.48 -49.98 5.47
#